data_AF-A0A1F4EHW1-F1
#
_entry.id   AF-A0A1F4EHW1-F1
#
_cell.length_a   1.000
_cell.length_b   1.000
_cell.length_c   1.000
_cell.angle_alpha   90.00
_cell.angle_beta   90.00
_cell.angle_gamma   90.00
#
_symmetry.space_group_name_H-M   'P 1'
#
loop_
_entity.id
_entity.type
_entity.pdbx_description
1 polymer ?
#
loop_
_entity_poly.entity_id
_entity_poly.type
_entity_poly.pdbx_seq_one_letter_code
_entity_poly.pdbx_strand_id
1 'polypeptide(L)'
;MAPADDRSLLRPGHNCYVVARAARVALLVDAEAYFRAFYQAALRATRSITILGWDFNSQTRLHFDPQPEGAPPALLGEFLNYLVRRRRRLHVNVLDWDYPMVYGTDREFPPVYGFGWKPSRRVRLRYDDTHPFAGSQHQKIVLIDDALAFVGGTDLTVRRWDTPEHRPDDPRRIAYGNPYPPVHDLMVAVDGDAARALSIIAHERWRLATGKRLKPVSAGHDPWPEALQPELRDVEVGIARTMPPRGESPAVREVERLYLDMIAAGRKHIYIESQYFTAPRLAAALEQRLAEPGGPEVVLVLRLLSHGWLEEHTMHVLRTRLIRRLKQADRYGRFRVYYPHMPGLPQGWCLDVHSKAMVVDERCLRIGSANLCSRSMGVDSECDVLIESRGDARVAAAIGGFRDRLLAEHLGVAPEKFSREMRHCGSMHGAIAALRNDGRSLRELNDIKEWPGVIQEIAAVADPDEPIALDMLRSELAHDEFPSAVLGERPAWGRLALIALGFALLAAAWRFTPLAGIVTAEKVIAWAHAFGAQWWAPLVVMLAYTPACFVMFPRPLITLASVVAFSPWLGFAYALAGIVFSAIVTYYAGKRMRRDTVRRLAGQRLDRMVEVLKKHGLLALTLLRLVPMAPFAVEGIVAGAVGLKLWHLVVGTAIGALPGTLATTVLGGQIESALTGGRFNWWLVGGVALALLAGVWYVKRWFSKMARRMDVQAGSQPR
;
A
#
# COMPACT_ATOMS: atom_id res chain seq x y z
N MET A 1 6.86 -41.94 -14.01
CA MET A 1 7.14 -40.50 -14.16
C MET A 1 6.57 -40.07 -15.49
N ALA A 2 5.52 -39.24 -15.50
CA ALA A 2 5.11 -38.56 -16.74
C ALA A 2 6.28 -37.66 -17.20
N PRO A 3 6.55 -37.56 -18.51
CA PRO A 3 7.63 -36.69 -19.00
C PRO A 3 7.45 -35.27 -18.44
N ALA A 4 8.57 -34.61 -18.10
CA ALA A 4 8.56 -33.21 -17.76
C ALA A 4 7.92 -32.46 -18.94
N ASP A 5 6.90 -31.65 -18.66
CA ASP A 5 6.33 -30.80 -19.70
C ASP A 5 7.34 -29.66 -19.93
N ASP A 6 8.22 -29.85 -20.92
CA ASP A 6 9.28 -28.91 -21.33
C ASP A 6 8.72 -27.62 -21.97
N ARG A 7 7.39 -27.49 -22.06
CA ARG A 7 6.75 -26.26 -22.53
C ARG A 7 6.91 -25.17 -21.48
N SER A 8 7.41 -24.02 -21.91
CA SER A 8 7.55 -22.85 -21.04
C SER A 8 6.20 -22.43 -20.46
N LEU A 9 6.22 -22.09 -19.17
CA LEU A 9 5.07 -21.49 -18.49
C LEU A 9 4.81 -20.07 -18.99
N LEU A 10 5.84 -19.37 -19.46
CA LEU A 10 5.76 -17.97 -19.87
C LEU A 10 5.08 -17.81 -21.23
N ARG A 11 4.01 -17.02 -21.24
CA ARG A 11 3.18 -16.71 -22.42
C ARG A 11 2.97 -15.20 -22.52
N PRO A 12 3.76 -14.50 -23.36
CA PRO A 12 3.61 -13.07 -23.59
C PRO A 12 2.17 -12.69 -23.97
N GLY A 13 1.64 -11.61 -23.38
CA GLY A 13 0.25 -11.17 -23.54
C GLY A 13 -0.78 -11.94 -22.69
N HIS A 14 -0.38 -13.06 -22.06
CA HIS A 14 -1.21 -13.78 -21.11
C HIS A 14 -0.77 -13.56 -19.68
N ASN A 15 0.36 -14.15 -19.26
CA ASN A 15 0.88 -14.16 -17.89
C ASN A 15 2.20 -13.39 -17.74
N CYS A 16 2.72 -12.85 -18.83
CA CYS A 16 3.86 -11.93 -18.82
C CYS A 16 3.67 -10.91 -19.95
N TYR A 17 4.29 -9.76 -19.76
CA TYR A 17 4.45 -8.74 -20.79
C TYR A 17 5.43 -9.21 -21.87
N VAL A 18 6.57 -9.75 -21.43
CA VAL A 18 7.67 -10.13 -22.30
C VAL A 18 8.53 -11.19 -21.62
N VAL A 19 9.20 -12.00 -22.44
CA VAL A 19 10.33 -12.84 -22.04
C VAL A 19 11.58 -12.23 -22.67
N ALA A 20 12.56 -11.91 -21.85
CA ALA A 20 13.77 -11.20 -22.28
C ALA A 20 15.03 -11.86 -21.73
N ARG A 21 16.14 -11.79 -22.48
CA ARG A 21 17.41 -12.38 -22.06
C ARG A 21 18.14 -11.47 -21.07
N ALA A 22 18.57 -12.05 -19.96
CA ALA A 22 19.49 -11.43 -19.01
C ALA A 22 20.86 -12.13 -19.10
N ALA A 23 21.92 -11.34 -19.27
CA ALA A 23 23.27 -11.90 -19.29
C ALA A 23 23.70 -12.29 -17.87
N ARG A 24 23.24 -11.54 -16.86
CA ARG A 24 23.43 -11.78 -15.43
C ARG A 24 22.12 -11.54 -14.68
N VAL A 25 21.85 -12.43 -13.74
CA VAL A 25 20.78 -12.31 -12.75
C VAL A 25 21.38 -12.52 -11.38
N ALA A 26 21.09 -11.60 -10.45
CA ALA A 26 21.40 -11.77 -9.04
C ALA A 26 20.18 -11.70 -8.14
N LEU A 27 20.15 -12.53 -7.11
CA LEU A 27 19.06 -12.65 -6.14
C LEU A 27 19.50 -12.05 -4.80
N LEU A 28 18.91 -10.92 -4.44
CA LEU A 28 19.28 -10.13 -3.27
C LEU A 28 18.30 -10.43 -2.15
N VAL A 29 18.83 -10.88 -1.01
CA VAL A 29 18.07 -11.08 0.22
C VAL A 29 18.37 -9.94 1.16
N ASP A 30 17.32 -9.27 1.61
CA ASP A 30 17.29 -8.07 2.42
C ASP A 30 17.87 -6.81 1.79
N ALA A 31 17.48 -5.70 2.41
CA ALA A 31 17.81 -4.37 1.95
C ALA A 31 19.30 -4.04 2.08
N GLU A 32 20.08 -4.66 2.97
CA GLU A 32 21.53 -4.42 3.01
C GLU A 32 22.20 -4.82 1.70
N ALA A 33 21.92 -6.03 1.21
CA ALA A 33 22.49 -6.54 -0.04
C ALA A 33 22.05 -5.66 -1.23
N TYR A 34 20.76 -5.31 -1.27
CA TYR A 34 20.22 -4.44 -2.30
C TYR A 34 20.79 -3.01 -2.25
N PHE A 35 20.79 -2.35 -1.09
CA PHE A 35 21.25 -0.97 -0.97
C PHE A 35 22.74 -0.86 -1.28
N ARG A 36 23.54 -1.85 -0.88
CA ARG A 36 24.96 -1.94 -1.24
C ARG A 36 25.16 -2.12 -2.74
N ALA A 37 24.43 -3.05 -3.36
CA ALA A 37 24.49 -3.27 -4.80
C ALA A 37 24.07 -2.02 -5.59
N PHE A 38 22.98 -1.36 -5.17
CA PHE A 38 22.54 -0.09 -5.75
C PHE A 38 23.61 1.00 -5.60
N TYR A 39 24.18 1.18 -4.41
CA TYR A 39 25.22 2.19 -4.15
C TYR A 39 26.42 2.00 -5.08
N GLN A 40 26.91 0.76 -5.21
CA GLN A 40 28.03 0.43 -6.09
C GLN A 40 27.69 0.61 -7.57
N ALA A 41 26.48 0.23 -8.00
CA ALA A 41 26.05 0.42 -9.39
C ALA A 41 25.86 1.90 -9.73
N ALA A 42 25.24 2.67 -8.84
CA ALA A 42 25.03 4.11 -9.00
C ALA A 42 26.37 4.89 -9.02
N LEU A 43 27.39 4.41 -8.30
CA LEU A 43 28.77 4.87 -8.45
C LEU A 43 29.36 4.61 -9.83
N ARG A 44 28.76 3.80 -10.70
CA ARG A 44 29.22 3.58 -12.07
C ARG A 44 28.36 4.32 -13.11
N ALA A 45 27.13 4.70 -12.74
CA ALA A 45 26.19 5.44 -13.59
C ALA A 45 26.79 6.69 -14.26
N THR A 46 26.57 6.85 -15.57
CA THR A 46 27.14 7.91 -16.40
C THR A 46 26.09 8.82 -17.05
N ARG A 47 24.84 8.36 -17.20
CA ARG A 47 23.81 8.99 -18.03
C ARG A 47 22.47 9.16 -17.32
N SER A 48 21.90 8.09 -16.76
CA SER A 48 20.62 8.08 -16.05
C SER A 48 20.63 7.18 -14.82
N ILE A 49 19.93 7.60 -13.79
CA ILE A 49 19.38 6.73 -12.75
C ILE A 49 17.88 6.99 -12.74
N THR A 50 17.06 5.95 -12.84
CA THR A 50 15.60 6.06 -12.76
C THR A 50 15.12 5.20 -11.59
N ILE A 51 14.40 5.80 -10.65
CA ILE A 51 13.89 5.16 -9.43
C ILE A 51 12.37 5.28 -9.46
N LEU A 52 11.68 4.14 -9.40
CA LEU A 52 10.25 4.03 -9.17
C LEU A 52 10.09 3.36 -7.82
N GLY A 53 9.25 3.93 -6.96
CA GLY A 53 8.97 3.36 -5.66
C GLY A 53 7.55 3.67 -5.24
N TRP A 54 7.03 2.81 -4.38
CA TRP A 54 5.86 3.17 -3.59
C TRP A 54 6.23 4.29 -2.64
N ASP A 55 7.43 4.26 -2.04
CA ASP A 55 7.96 5.30 -1.17
C ASP A 55 9.43 5.60 -1.50
N PHE A 56 9.87 6.82 -1.21
CA PHE A 56 11.25 7.25 -1.34
C PHE A 56 11.63 8.17 -0.18
N ASN A 57 12.79 7.90 0.43
CA ASN A 57 13.25 8.72 1.55
C ASN A 57 14.72 9.10 1.42
N SER A 58 15.01 10.39 1.40
CA SER A 58 16.37 10.91 1.22
C SER A 58 17.30 10.59 2.40
N GLN A 59 16.74 10.33 3.58
CA GLN A 59 17.46 9.98 4.81
C GLN A 59 17.74 8.48 4.91
N THR A 60 17.37 7.69 3.89
CA THR A 60 17.74 6.27 3.81
C THR A 60 19.25 6.14 3.77
N ARG A 61 19.81 5.41 4.75
CA ARG A 61 21.24 5.10 4.78
C ARG A 61 21.49 3.82 3.99
N LEU A 62 22.33 3.92 2.96
CA LEU A 62 22.61 2.82 2.01
C LEU A 62 23.63 1.81 2.55
N HIS A 63 24.54 2.24 3.42
CA HIS A 63 25.51 1.37 4.10
C HIS A 63 26.00 2.01 5.41
N PHE A 64 26.65 1.19 6.24
CA PHE A 64 27.14 1.59 7.57
C PHE A 64 28.68 1.54 7.68
N ASP A 65 29.37 1.19 6.61
CA ASP A 65 30.83 1.13 6.60
C ASP A 65 31.47 2.48 6.95
N PRO A 66 32.62 2.50 7.66
CA PRO A 66 33.38 3.72 7.92
C PRO A 66 33.71 4.46 6.63
N GLN A 67 33.45 5.76 6.59
CA GLN A 67 33.73 6.59 5.42
C GLN A 67 34.93 7.50 5.68
N PRO A 68 36.00 7.43 4.86
CA PRO A 68 37.08 8.40 4.92
C PRO A 68 36.60 9.77 4.45
N GLU A 69 37.34 10.80 4.81
CA GLU A 69 37.02 12.17 4.41
C GLU A 69 36.96 12.29 2.87
N GLY A 70 35.87 12.87 2.35
CA GLY A 70 35.65 13.02 0.91
C GLY A 70 35.00 11.83 0.18
N ALA A 71 34.72 10.72 0.89
CA ALA A 71 34.00 9.56 0.33
C ALA A 71 32.57 9.92 -0.13
N PRO A 72 31.95 9.12 -1.01
CA PRO A 72 30.56 9.34 -1.41
C PRO A 72 29.60 9.12 -0.23
N PRO A 73 28.68 10.06 0.07
CA PRO A 73 27.79 9.99 1.22
C PRO A 73 27.00 8.70 1.31
N ALA A 74 26.70 8.24 2.53
CA ALA A 74 25.88 7.06 2.76
C ALA A 74 24.36 7.35 2.71
N LEU A 75 23.94 8.60 2.92
CA LEU A 75 22.53 8.98 2.86
C LEU A 75 22.09 9.15 1.41
N LEU A 76 20.97 8.53 1.04
CA LEU A 76 20.48 8.43 -0.33
C LEU A 76 20.38 9.79 -1.03
N GLY A 77 19.74 10.79 -0.41
CA GLY A 77 19.57 12.10 -1.02
C GLY A 77 20.90 12.83 -1.25
N GLU A 78 21.80 12.77 -0.27
CA GLU A 78 23.13 13.37 -0.37
C GLU A 78 23.98 12.66 -1.43
N PHE A 79 23.88 11.33 -1.48
CA PHE A 79 24.54 10.49 -2.45
C PHE A 79 24.09 10.80 -3.88
N LEU A 80 22.79 10.87 -4.14
CA LEU A 80 22.27 11.25 -5.46
C LEU A 80 22.75 12.64 -5.89
N ASN A 81 22.76 13.60 -4.95
CA ASN A 81 23.31 14.93 -5.17
C ASN A 81 24.83 14.90 -5.46
N TYR A 82 25.59 14.07 -4.74
CA TYR A 82 27.01 13.87 -4.93
C TYR A 82 27.32 13.34 -6.34
N LEU A 83 26.56 12.34 -6.80
CA LEU A 83 26.73 11.73 -8.12
C LEU A 83 26.51 12.74 -9.24
N VAL A 84 25.38 13.45 -9.24
CA VAL A 84 25.09 14.42 -10.31
C VAL A 84 26.01 15.63 -10.28
N ARG A 85 26.57 16.00 -9.13
CA ARG A 85 27.57 17.11 -9.04
C ARG A 85 28.87 16.74 -9.75
N ARG A 86 29.34 15.50 -9.57
CA ARG A 86 30.58 15.00 -10.21
C ARG A 86 30.39 14.62 -11.67
N ARG A 87 29.20 14.16 -12.08
CA ARG A 87 28.92 13.69 -13.44
C ARG A 87 27.98 14.62 -14.17
N ARG A 88 28.54 15.50 -15.01
CA ARG A 88 27.76 16.54 -15.72
C ARG A 88 26.68 15.98 -16.66
N ARG A 89 26.83 14.76 -17.16
CA ARG A 89 25.87 14.10 -18.06
C ARG A 89 24.81 13.26 -17.33
N LEU A 90 25.00 12.98 -16.04
CA LEU A 90 24.11 12.12 -15.26
C LEU A 90 22.85 12.89 -14.83
N HIS A 91 21.69 12.28 -15.07
CA HIS A 91 20.40 12.72 -14.56
C HIS A 91 19.79 11.64 -13.67
N VAL A 92 19.16 12.05 -12.59
CA VAL A 92 18.42 11.14 -11.70
C VAL A 92 16.95 11.50 -11.79
N ASN A 93 16.10 10.51 -12.04
CA ASN A 93 14.64 10.66 -12.10
C ASN A 93 14.05 9.77 -11.02
N VAL A 94 13.33 10.35 -10.06
CA VAL A 94 12.67 9.64 -8.96
C VAL A 94 11.17 9.85 -9.11
N LEU A 95 10.42 8.77 -9.26
CA LEU A 95 8.97 8.76 -9.29
C LEU A 95 8.46 8.04 -8.04
N ASP A 96 7.87 8.80 -7.14
CA ASP A 96 7.27 8.34 -5.89
C ASP A 96 5.74 8.37 -5.99
N TRP A 97 5.03 7.60 -5.19
CA TRP A 97 3.56 7.61 -5.19
C TRP A 97 3.00 8.85 -4.45
N ASP A 98 2.04 9.58 -5.06
CA ASP A 98 1.30 10.68 -4.45
C ASP A 98 0.15 10.13 -3.59
N TYR A 99 0.26 10.24 -2.26
CA TYR A 99 -0.81 9.84 -1.36
C TYR A 99 -1.06 10.85 -0.24
N PRO A 100 -2.31 11.07 0.21
CA PRO A 100 -2.60 12.00 1.29
C PRO A 100 -1.82 11.61 2.57
N MET A 101 -1.08 12.57 3.12
CA MET A 101 -0.28 12.45 4.35
C MET A 101 -1.02 11.84 5.57
N VAL A 102 -2.36 11.77 5.54
CA VAL A 102 -3.20 11.20 6.60
C VAL A 102 -2.85 9.73 6.91
N TYR A 103 -2.17 9.02 6.01
CA TYR A 103 -1.79 7.62 6.19
C TYR A 103 -0.30 7.38 6.48
N GLY A 104 0.51 8.42 6.71
CA GLY A 104 1.94 8.22 6.95
C GLY A 104 2.60 9.37 7.70
N THR A 105 2.81 9.20 9.01
CA THR A 105 3.76 10.00 9.80
C THR A 105 5.22 9.68 9.49
N ASP A 106 5.46 8.65 8.68
CA ASP A 106 6.79 8.08 8.45
C ASP A 106 7.46 8.51 7.12
N ARG A 107 6.71 9.18 6.23
CA ARG A 107 7.25 9.71 4.97
C ARG A 107 7.99 11.02 5.15
N GLU A 108 8.99 11.23 4.31
CA GLU A 108 9.66 12.53 4.23
C GLU A 108 8.70 13.56 3.61
N PHE A 109 8.63 14.75 4.20
CA PHE A 109 7.88 15.86 3.63
C PHE A 109 8.44 16.21 2.23
N PRO A 110 7.59 16.47 1.23
CA PRO A 110 8.07 16.84 -0.10
C PRO A 110 9.04 18.02 -0.05
N PRO A 111 10.22 17.95 -0.72
CA PRO A 111 11.20 19.03 -0.77
C PRO A 111 10.66 20.40 -1.21
N VAL A 112 9.52 20.41 -1.91
CA VAL A 112 8.81 21.60 -2.39
C VAL A 112 8.38 22.51 -1.23
N TYR A 113 8.17 21.96 -0.03
CA TYR A 113 7.79 22.74 1.16
C TYR A 113 8.98 23.34 1.93
N GLY A 114 10.22 23.15 1.45
CA GLY A 114 11.41 23.83 1.99
C GLY A 114 11.99 23.24 3.28
N PHE A 115 11.36 22.22 3.85
CA PHE A 115 11.89 21.41 4.95
C PHE A 115 12.57 20.16 4.39
N GLY A 116 13.79 19.83 4.86
CA GLY A 116 14.48 18.59 4.50
C GLY A 116 15.44 18.67 3.30
N TRP A 117 15.62 17.53 2.59
CA TRP A 117 16.58 17.39 1.51
C TRP A 117 16.27 18.27 0.29
N LYS A 118 17.29 18.94 -0.24
CA LYS A 118 17.19 19.77 -1.45
C LYS A 118 17.82 19.05 -2.64
N PRO A 119 17.01 18.47 -3.56
CA PRO A 119 17.54 17.80 -4.74
C PRO A 119 18.24 18.81 -5.67
N SER A 120 19.40 18.41 -6.21
CA SER A 120 20.11 19.18 -7.24
C SER A 120 19.24 19.30 -8.49
N ARG A 121 19.46 20.30 -9.35
CA ARG A 121 18.66 20.52 -10.58
C ARG A 121 18.57 19.31 -11.52
N ARG A 122 19.54 18.39 -11.48
CA ARG A 122 19.58 17.13 -12.25
C ARG A 122 18.99 15.92 -11.53
N VAL A 123 18.53 16.08 -10.28
CA VAL A 123 17.75 15.08 -9.54
C VAL A 123 16.28 15.53 -9.57
N ARG A 124 15.46 14.83 -10.34
CA ARG A 124 14.05 15.17 -10.57
C ARG A 124 13.17 14.23 -9.77
N LEU A 125 12.72 14.68 -8.60
CA LEU A 125 11.67 14.00 -7.84
C LEU A 125 10.29 14.42 -8.37
N ARG A 126 9.42 13.44 -8.64
CA ARG A 126 8.04 13.61 -9.08
C ARG A 126 7.15 12.64 -8.33
N TYR A 127 5.90 13.03 -8.17
CA TYR A 127 4.87 12.20 -7.58
C TYR A 127 3.93 11.72 -8.68
N ASP A 128 3.52 10.46 -8.58
CA ASP A 128 2.56 9.82 -9.46
C ASP A 128 1.19 9.85 -8.78
N ASP A 129 0.18 10.40 -9.45
CA ASP A 129 -1.22 10.49 -9.03
C ASP A 129 -2.17 9.79 -10.03
N THR A 130 -1.62 9.03 -10.99
CA THR A 130 -2.36 8.55 -12.17
C THR A 130 -3.14 7.25 -11.98
N HIS A 131 -3.08 6.67 -10.80
CA HIS A 131 -3.85 5.49 -10.40
C HIS A 131 -5.28 5.86 -10.01
N PRO A 132 -6.22 4.93 -10.23
CA PRO A 132 -7.59 5.13 -9.81
C PRO A 132 -7.70 5.21 -8.28
N PHE A 133 -8.79 5.81 -7.80
CA PHE A 133 -9.07 5.94 -6.38
C PHE A 133 -8.92 4.61 -5.61
N ALA A 134 -8.17 4.64 -4.50
CA ALA A 134 -7.77 3.50 -3.66
C ALA A 134 -6.72 2.54 -4.28
N GLY A 135 -6.16 2.85 -5.45
CA GLY A 135 -4.96 2.19 -6.00
C GLY A 135 -3.68 2.99 -5.74
N SER A 136 -2.54 2.34 -5.94
CA SER A 136 -1.22 2.94 -5.75
C SER A 136 -0.23 2.58 -6.86
N GLN A 137 0.81 3.40 -7.01
CA GLN A 137 2.02 2.97 -7.70
C GLN A 137 2.78 2.12 -6.70
N HIS A 138 2.88 0.82 -6.96
CA HIS A 138 3.50 -0.11 -6.03
C HIS A 138 4.73 -0.84 -6.61
N GLN A 139 5.16 -0.46 -7.82
CA GLN A 139 6.33 -1.06 -8.47
C GLN A 139 7.62 -0.44 -7.90
N LYS A 140 8.52 -1.27 -7.38
CA LYS A 140 9.86 -0.84 -6.98
C LYS A 140 10.85 -1.24 -8.07
N ILE A 141 11.24 -0.29 -8.91
CA ILE A 141 12.16 -0.50 -10.03
C ILE A 141 13.25 0.55 -9.98
N VAL A 142 14.51 0.13 -10.00
CA VAL A 142 15.66 1.04 -10.11
C VAL A 142 16.50 0.68 -11.32
N LEU A 143 16.79 1.67 -12.17
CA LEU A 143 17.55 1.52 -13.40
C LEU A 143 18.83 2.33 -13.34
N ILE A 144 19.93 1.73 -13.77
CA ILE A 144 21.22 2.39 -13.95
C ILE A 144 21.56 2.37 -15.45
N ASP A 145 21.56 3.54 -16.06
CA ASP A 145 21.83 3.77 -17.49
C ASP A 145 21.03 2.88 -18.45
N ASP A 146 19.83 2.44 -18.05
CA ASP A 146 18.96 1.45 -18.72
C ASP A 146 19.66 0.10 -19.05
N ALA A 147 20.81 -0.16 -18.43
CA ALA A 147 21.65 -1.34 -18.67
C ALA A 147 21.63 -2.33 -17.50
N LEU A 148 21.34 -1.86 -16.28
CA LEU A 148 21.10 -2.67 -15.09
C LEU A 148 19.78 -2.24 -14.46
N ALA A 149 18.97 -3.21 -14.06
CA ALA A 149 17.72 -3.00 -13.37
C ALA A 149 17.68 -3.79 -12.06
N PHE A 150 17.14 -3.17 -11.01
CA PHE A 150 16.71 -3.82 -9.77
C PHE A 150 15.19 -3.79 -9.71
N VAL A 151 14.56 -4.93 -9.38
CA VAL A 151 13.10 -5.06 -9.27
C VAL A 151 12.72 -6.04 -8.17
N GLY A 152 11.70 -5.72 -7.36
CA GLY A 152 11.27 -6.57 -6.25
C GLY A 152 10.37 -5.86 -5.24
N GLY A 153 10.50 -6.23 -3.96
CA GLY A 153 9.64 -5.77 -2.88
C GLY A 153 10.14 -4.52 -2.13
N THR A 154 11.43 -4.19 -2.25
CA THR A 154 12.09 -3.21 -1.37
C THR A 154 12.18 -1.81 -1.98
N ASP A 155 11.56 -0.84 -1.31
CA ASP A 155 11.70 0.59 -1.61
C ASP A 155 13.05 1.15 -1.11
N LEU A 156 13.56 2.19 -1.78
CA LEU A 156 14.68 2.99 -1.27
C LEU A 156 14.17 4.00 -0.22
N THR A 157 13.73 3.47 0.92
CA THR A 157 13.15 4.22 2.04
C THR A 157 13.68 3.75 3.40
N VAL A 158 13.37 4.52 4.45
CA VAL A 158 13.71 4.20 5.84
C VAL A 158 12.89 3.00 6.36
N ARG A 159 13.33 2.39 7.47
CA ARG A 159 12.68 1.20 8.07
C ARG A 159 12.56 0.00 7.11
N ARG A 160 13.53 -0.12 6.20
CA ARG A 160 13.70 -1.27 5.31
C ARG A 160 15.04 -1.95 5.44
N TRP A 161 16.08 -1.21 5.85
CA TRP A 161 17.42 -1.76 6.02
C TRP A 161 17.44 -2.88 7.07
N ASP A 162 17.96 -4.05 6.70
CA ASP A 162 18.25 -5.18 7.59
C ASP A 162 19.24 -6.12 6.90
N THR A 163 19.77 -7.11 7.64
CA THR A 163 20.61 -8.18 7.11
C THR A 163 19.97 -9.55 7.36
N PRO A 164 20.39 -10.62 6.64
CA PRO A 164 19.82 -11.96 6.80
C PRO A 164 19.91 -12.53 8.21
N GLU A 165 20.78 -12.00 9.08
CA GLU A 165 20.83 -12.39 10.50
C GLU A 165 19.63 -11.88 11.30
N HIS A 166 19.02 -10.76 10.89
CA HIS A 166 17.89 -10.08 11.55
C HIS A 166 18.06 -9.89 13.06
N ARG A 167 19.31 -9.72 13.52
CA ARG A 167 19.66 -9.68 14.96
C ARG A 167 18.69 -8.78 15.73
N PRO A 168 17.96 -9.24 16.76
CA PRO A 168 16.94 -8.44 17.45
C PRO A 168 17.39 -7.06 17.93
N ASP A 169 18.66 -6.95 18.30
CA ASP A 169 19.33 -5.81 18.93
C ASP A 169 20.23 -5.01 17.98
N ASP A 170 20.08 -5.15 16.66
CA ASP A 170 20.96 -4.46 15.70
C ASP A 170 20.88 -2.92 15.85
N PRO A 171 21.98 -2.25 16.26
CA PRO A 171 21.97 -0.81 16.51
C PRO A 171 21.84 0.03 15.24
N ARG A 172 21.97 -0.59 14.06
CA ARG A 172 21.84 0.09 12.76
C ARG A 172 20.39 0.30 12.36
N ARG A 173 19.44 -0.47 12.90
CA ARG A 173 18.01 -0.35 12.61
C ARG A 173 17.35 0.78 13.38
N ILE A 174 17.74 2.01 13.06
CA ILE A 174 17.20 3.25 13.62
C ILE A 174 16.72 4.16 12.48
N ALA A 175 15.48 4.64 12.58
CA ALA A 175 14.91 5.63 11.67
C ALA A 175 14.39 6.82 12.48
N TYR A 176 14.88 8.02 12.18
CA TYR A 176 14.53 9.25 12.91
C TYR A 176 14.71 9.14 14.42
N GLY A 177 15.81 8.50 14.86
CA GLY A 177 16.13 8.30 16.28
C GLY A 177 15.34 7.18 16.97
N ASN A 178 14.42 6.51 16.27
CA ASN A 178 13.62 5.43 16.84
C ASN A 178 14.01 4.07 16.25
N PRO A 179 14.17 3.01 17.07
CA PRO A 179 14.45 1.69 16.57
C PRO A 179 13.20 1.09 15.90
N TYR A 180 13.40 0.20 14.92
CA TYR A 180 12.31 -0.49 14.20
C TYR A 180 12.55 -2.01 14.13
N PRO A 181 11.47 -2.83 13.98
CA PRO A 181 11.59 -4.28 13.94
C PRO A 181 12.41 -4.76 12.73
N PRO A 182 13.02 -5.95 12.81
CA PRO A 182 13.70 -6.53 11.65
C PRO A 182 12.73 -6.73 10.49
N VAL A 183 13.24 -6.64 9.26
CA VAL A 183 12.47 -6.68 8.02
C VAL A 183 13.12 -7.64 7.05
N HIS A 184 12.33 -8.56 6.51
CA HIS A 184 12.75 -9.51 5.48
C HIS A 184 12.14 -9.13 4.13
N ASP A 185 12.96 -8.97 3.10
CA ASP A 185 12.48 -8.64 1.75
C ASP A 185 13.44 -9.05 0.64
N LEU A 186 13.00 -9.03 -0.62
CA LEU A 186 13.75 -9.54 -1.76
C LEU A 186 13.79 -8.56 -2.93
N MET A 187 14.94 -8.54 -3.62
CA MET A 187 15.14 -7.85 -4.88
C MET A 187 15.85 -8.76 -5.89
N VAL A 188 15.62 -8.52 -7.17
CA VAL A 188 16.35 -9.15 -8.28
C VAL A 188 17.10 -8.09 -9.04
N ALA A 189 18.38 -8.32 -9.32
CA ALA A 189 19.17 -7.52 -10.25
C ALA A 189 19.29 -8.25 -11.59
N VAL A 190 18.99 -7.57 -12.69
CA VAL A 190 19.12 -8.11 -14.07
C VAL A 190 19.77 -7.09 -14.99
N ASP A 191 20.51 -7.56 -15.99
CA ASP A 191 21.03 -6.74 -17.08
C ASP A 191 20.47 -7.18 -18.45
N GLY A 192 21.07 -6.67 -19.53
CA GLY A 192 20.74 -7.10 -20.89
C GLY A 192 19.36 -6.63 -21.34
N ASP A 193 18.67 -7.48 -22.10
CA ASP A 193 17.35 -7.15 -22.66
C ASP A 193 16.27 -7.11 -21.57
N ALA A 194 16.45 -7.86 -20.47
CA ALA A 194 15.56 -7.78 -19.33
C ALA A 194 15.59 -6.39 -18.66
N ALA A 195 16.78 -5.80 -18.48
CA ALA A 195 16.90 -4.43 -17.97
C ALA A 195 16.26 -3.40 -18.91
N ARG A 196 16.42 -3.56 -20.23
CA ARG A 196 15.77 -2.70 -21.23
C ARG A 196 14.24 -2.84 -21.22
N ALA A 197 13.72 -4.05 -21.03
CA ALA A 197 12.28 -4.27 -20.90
C ALA A 197 11.72 -3.58 -19.64
N LEU A 198 12.43 -3.66 -18.51
CA LEU A 198 12.08 -2.92 -17.29
C LEU A 198 12.19 -1.40 -17.48
N SER A 199 13.16 -0.92 -18.27
CA SER A 199 13.27 0.50 -18.59
C SER A 199 12.10 1.03 -19.40
N ILE A 200 11.53 0.22 -20.30
CA ILE A 200 10.32 0.58 -21.03
C ILE A 200 9.13 0.76 -20.07
N ILE A 201 8.95 -0.15 -19.11
CA ILE A 201 7.89 -0.05 -18.09
C ILE A 201 8.07 1.22 -17.25
N ALA A 202 9.29 1.46 -16.75
CA ALA A 202 9.64 2.62 -15.96
C ALA A 202 9.42 3.95 -16.72
N HIS A 203 9.87 4.02 -17.97
CA HIS A 203 9.73 5.21 -18.81
C HIS A 203 8.28 5.48 -19.20
N GLU A 204 7.50 4.44 -19.45
CA GLU A 204 6.08 4.60 -19.69
C GLU A 204 5.40 5.15 -18.44
N ARG A 205 5.67 4.58 -17.26
CA ARG A 205 5.11 5.07 -16.00
C ARG A 205 5.46 6.54 -15.74
N TRP A 206 6.73 6.91 -15.95
CA TRP A 206 7.16 8.31 -15.86
C TRP A 206 6.40 9.21 -16.85
N ARG A 207 6.18 8.74 -18.09
CA ARG A 207 5.39 9.46 -19.08
C ARG A 207 3.95 9.63 -18.63
N LEU A 208 3.34 8.60 -18.04
CA LEU A 208 1.98 8.68 -17.54
C LEU A 208 1.88 9.73 -16.43
N ALA A 209 2.76 9.66 -15.43
CA ALA A 209 2.73 10.55 -14.28
C ALA A 209 3.09 12.01 -14.61
N THR A 210 3.96 12.24 -15.60
CA THR A 210 4.54 13.58 -15.81
C THR A 210 4.23 14.21 -17.17
N GLY A 211 3.61 13.47 -18.09
CA GLY A 211 3.46 13.83 -19.51
C GLY A 211 4.76 13.82 -20.32
N LYS A 212 5.93 13.63 -19.67
CA LYS A 212 7.24 13.75 -20.31
C LYS A 212 7.83 12.39 -20.64
N ARG A 213 8.43 12.24 -21.82
CA ARG A 213 9.17 11.03 -22.18
C ARG A 213 10.62 11.11 -21.66
N LEU A 214 11.06 10.07 -20.94
CA LEU A 214 12.48 9.84 -20.70
C LEU A 214 13.11 9.28 -21.98
N LYS A 215 14.31 9.77 -22.32
CA LYS A 215 15.05 9.25 -23.48
C LYS A 215 15.71 7.94 -23.06
N PRO A 216 15.52 6.84 -23.80
CA PRO A 216 16.29 5.63 -23.61
C PRO A 216 17.78 5.94 -23.63
N VAL A 217 18.50 5.31 -22.72
CA VAL A 217 19.95 5.39 -22.61
C VAL A 217 20.55 4.08 -23.10
N SER A 218 21.68 4.17 -23.78
CA SER A 218 22.56 3.03 -24.01
C SER A 218 23.85 3.30 -23.27
N ALA A 219 24.17 2.46 -22.29
CA ALA A 219 25.43 2.56 -21.56
C ALA A 219 26.57 2.04 -22.46
N GLY A 220 27.59 2.87 -22.68
CA GLY A 220 28.86 2.44 -23.30
C GLY A 220 29.82 1.74 -22.34
N HIS A 221 29.35 1.38 -21.15
CA HIS A 221 30.09 0.68 -20.10
C HIS A 221 29.13 -0.24 -19.35
N ASP A 222 29.68 -1.18 -18.59
CA ASP A 222 28.91 -2.06 -17.72
C ASP A 222 28.71 -1.40 -16.34
N PRO A 223 27.48 -1.18 -15.86
CA PRO A 223 27.23 -0.65 -14.52
C PRO A 223 27.12 -1.75 -13.43
N TRP A 224 27.16 -3.04 -13.77
CA TRP A 224 27.01 -4.16 -12.82
C TRP A 224 28.08 -4.20 -11.71
N PRO A 225 27.72 -4.10 -10.42
CA PRO A 225 28.72 -4.05 -9.35
C PRO A 225 29.67 -5.25 -9.35
N GLU A 226 30.98 -5.02 -9.21
CA GLU A 226 31.99 -6.10 -9.22
C GLU A 226 31.81 -7.08 -8.06
N ALA A 227 31.38 -6.59 -6.90
CA ALA A 227 31.12 -7.43 -5.73
C ALA A 227 29.80 -8.22 -5.82
N LEU A 228 28.90 -7.85 -6.74
CA LEU A 228 27.62 -8.54 -6.92
C LEU A 228 27.82 -9.77 -7.79
N GLN A 229 27.91 -10.94 -7.14
CA GLN A 229 28.04 -12.20 -7.84
C GLN A 229 26.68 -12.61 -8.45
N PRO A 230 26.61 -12.87 -9.77
CA PRO A 230 25.37 -13.35 -10.38
C PRO A 230 25.15 -14.83 -10.08
N GLU A 231 24.00 -15.17 -9.51
CA GLU A 231 23.54 -16.56 -9.35
C GLU A 231 23.32 -17.25 -10.70
N LEU A 232 22.85 -16.50 -11.70
CA LEU A 232 22.58 -17.04 -13.04
C LEU A 232 23.17 -16.14 -14.12
N ARG A 233 23.58 -16.79 -15.21
CA ARG A 233 24.07 -16.15 -16.41
C ARG A 233 23.32 -16.66 -17.63
N ASP A 234 23.11 -15.77 -18.59
CA ASP A 234 22.58 -16.14 -19.91
C ASP A 234 21.22 -16.88 -19.85
N VAL A 235 20.29 -16.32 -19.08
CA VAL A 235 18.95 -16.91 -18.87
C VAL A 235 17.85 -16.01 -19.42
N GLU A 236 16.71 -16.60 -19.74
CA GLU A 236 15.50 -15.87 -20.03
C GLU A 236 14.74 -15.51 -18.75
N VAL A 237 14.17 -14.32 -18.75
CA VAL A 237 13.45 -13.73 -17.63
C VAL A 237 12.10 -13.25 -18.14
N GLY A 238 11.02 -13.77 -17.54
CA GLY A 238 9.66 -13.28 -17.78
C GLY A 238 9.37 -12.06 -16.92
N ILE A 239 8.78 -11.02 -17.48
CA ILE A 239 8.35 -9.83 -16.74
C ILE A 239 6.83 -9.75 -16.79
N ALA A 240 6.17 -9.65 -15.64
CA ALA A 240 4.71 -9.57 -15.54
C ALA A 240 4.29 -8.30 -14.80
N ARG A 241 3.13 -7.75 -15.17
CA ARG A 241 2.61 -6.49 -14.60
C ARG A 241 1.18 -6.66 -14.09
N THR A 242 0.85 -5.86 -13.09
CA THR A 242 -0.52 -5.43 -12.85
C THR A 242 -0.63 -3.98 -13.23
N MET A 243 -1.64 -3.60 -14.01
CA MET A 243 -1.98 -2.20 -14.26
C MET A 243 -3.50 -2.04 -14.24
N PRO A 244 -4.04 -1.07 -13.48
CA PRO A 244 -5.46 -0.79 -13.51
C PRO A 244 -5.90 -0.30 -14.90
N PRO A 245 -7.19 -0.43 -15.25
CA PRO A 245 -7.72 0.10 -16.50
C PRO A 245 -7.57 1.62 -16.56
N ARG A 246 -7.35 2.16 -17.76
CA ARG A 246 -7.13 3.61 -17.96
C ARG A 246 -7.71 4.10 -19.28
N GLY A 247 -8.71 4.97 -19.22
CA GLY A 247 -9.45 5.41 -20.41
C GLY A 247 -10.00 4.18 -21.15
N GLU A 248 -9.68 4.05 -22.42
CA GLU A 248 -10.04 2.88 -23.24
C GLU A 248 -9.08 1.68 -23.06
N SER A 249 -7.94 1.85 -22.39
CA SER A 249 -6.99 0.75 -22.18
C SER A 249 -7.52 -0.21 -21.10
N PRO A 250 -7.66 -1.51 -21.41
CA PRO A 250 -8.13 -2.50 -20.46
C PRO A 250 -7.12 -2.73 -19.33
N ALA A 251 -7.60 -3.31 -18.23
CA ALA A 251 -6.74 -3.71 -17.12
C ALA A 251 -5.71 -4.77 -17.56
N VAL A 252 -4.48 -4.64 -17.08
CA VAL A 252 -3.43 -5.65 -17.23
C VAL A 252 -3.38 -6.50 -15.97
N ARG A 253 -3.56 -7.81 -16.11
CA ARG A 253 -3.57 -8.79 -15.01
C ARG A 253 -2.61 -9.96 -15.26
N GLU A 254 -1.42 -9.65 -15.78
CA GLU A 254 -0.41 -10.65 -16.11
C GLU A 254 0.09 -11.36 -14.84
N VAL A 255 0.30 -10.60 -13.75
CA VAL A 255 0.73 -11.13 -12.44
C VAL A 255 -0.26 -12.13 -11.86
N GLU A 256 -1.56 -11.81 -11.86
CA GLU A 256 -2.59 -12.72 -11.34
C GLU A 256 -2.58 -14.05 -12.12
N ARG A 257 -2.49 -13.97 -13.45
CA ARG A 257 -2.41 -15.15 -14.33
C ARG A 257 -1.11 -15.93 -14.11
N LEU A 258 0.01 -15.24 -13.89
CA LEU A 258 1.29 -15.86 -13.57
C LEU A 258 1.21 -16.71 -12.30
N TYR A 259 0.65 -16.16 -11.22
CA TYR A 259 0.43 -16.92 -10.00
C TYR A 259 -0.46 -18.15 -10.22
N LEU A 260 -1.57 -17.99 -10.94
CA LEU A 260 -2.49 -19.09 -11.24
C LEU A 260 -1.80 -20.20 -12.05
N ASP A 261 -1.04 -19.84 -13.08
CA ASP A 261 -0.30 -20.78 -13.91
C ASP A 261 0.81 -21.49 -13.11
N MET A 262 1.52 -20.76 -12.25
CA MET A 262 2.53 -21.34 -11.35
C MET A 262 1.91 -22.36 -10.38
N ILE A 263 0.79 -22.02 -9.75
CA ILE A 263 0.06 -22.92 -8.85
C ILE A 263 -0.41 -24.18 -9.61
N ALA A 264 -0.96 -24.00 -10.81
CA ALA A 264 -1.41 -25.10 -11.65
C ALA A 264 -0.26 -26.03 -12.07
N ALA A 265 0.92 -25.48 -12.31
CA ALA A 265 2.10 -26.23 -12.73
C ALA A 265 2.79 -27.03 -11.61
N GLY A 266 2.53 -26.70 -10.33
CA GLY A 266 3.25 -27.28 -9.20
C GLY A 266 2.96 -28.77 -8.99
N ARG A 267 4.02 -29.59 -8.99
CA ARG A 267 3.90 -31.06 -8.88
C ARG A 267 4.33 -31.59 -7.52
N LYS A 268 5.39 -31.05 -6.93
CA LYS A 268 5.97 -31.55 -5.67
C LYS A 268 5.84 -30.53 -4.56
N HIS A 269 6.26 -29.30 -4.80
CA HIS A 269 6.45 -28.28 -3.77
C HIS A 269 6.02 -26.90 -4.28
N ILE A 270 5.27 -26.15 -3.48
CA ILE A 270 4.99 -24.73 -3.66
C ILE A 270 5.43 -24.02 -2.38
N TYR A 271 6.46 -23.19 -2.49
CA TYR A 271 6.92 -22.32 -1.42
C TYR A 271 6.50 -20.88 -1.72
N ILE A 272 5.91 -20.20 -0.75
CA ILE A 272 5.42 -18.83 -0.90
C ILE A 272 5.88 -18.00 0.29
N GLU A 273 6.46 -16.83 0.03
CA GLU A 273 6.61 -15.77 1.03
C GLU A 273 5.79 -14.57 0.59
N SER A 274 4.98 -14.02 1.50
CA SER A 274 4.18 -12.84 1.18
C SER A 274 3.85 -12.04 2.44
N GLN A 275 3.86 -10.72 2.30
CA GLN A 275 3.36 -9.80 3.33
C GLN A 275 1.87 -10.06 3.64
N TYR A 276 1.07 -10.34 2.61
CA TYR A 276 -0.37 -10.55 2.73
C TYR A 276 -0.83 -11.82 2.03
N PHE A 277 -1.92 -12.40 2.52
CA PHE A 277 -2.61 -13.51 1.87
C PHE A 277 -4.12 -13.32 1.98
N THR A 278 -4.69 -12.55 1.04
CA THR A 278 -6.10 -12.14 1.04
C THR A 278 -6.77 -12.29 -0.33
N ALA A 279 -6.06 -12.83 -1.35
CA ALA A 279 -6.57 -13.05 -2.71
C ALA A 279 -7.42 -14.34 -2.84
N PRO A 280 -8.76 -14.27 -2.99
CA PRO A 280 -9.62 -15.46 -2.97
C PRO A 280 -9.43 -16.37 -4.19
N ARG A 281 -9.09 -15.81 -5.37
CA ARG A 281 -8.87 -16.58 -6.60
C ARG A 281 -7.62 -17.44 -6.51
N LEU A 282 -6.54 -16.91 -5.94
CA LEU A 282 -5.30 -17.67 -5.71
C LEU A 282 -5.52 -18.75 -4.64
N ALA A 283 -6.27 -18.43 -3.57
CA ALA A 283 -6.65 -19.44 -2.58
C ALA A 283 -7.50 -20.57 -3.20
N ALA A 284 -8.44 -20.27 -4.10
CA ALA A 284 -9.22 -21.30 -4.78
C ALA A 284 -8.35 -22.19 -5.70
N ALA A 285 -7.32 -21.64 -6.34
CA ALA A 285 -6.37 -22.43 -7.13
C ALA A 285 -5.53 -23.37 -6.23
N LEU A 286 -5.04 -22.87 -5.09
CA LEU A 286 -4.33 -23.71 -4.11
C LEU A 286 -5.24 -24.80 -3.54
N GLU A 287 -6.50 -24.49 -3.26
CA GLU A 287 -7.51 -25.43 -2.79
C GLU A 287 -7.68 -26.61 -3.77
N GLN A 288 -7.76 -26.33 -5.07
CA GLN A 288 -7.84 -27.35 -6.10
C GLN A 288 -6.61 -28.27 -6.07
N ARG A 289 -5.40 -27.70 -6.02
CA ARG A 289 -4.16 -28.48 -5.95
C ARG A 289 -4.07 -29.33 -4.68
N LEU A 290 -4.51 -28.80 -3.53
CA LEU A 290 -4.50 -29.51 -2.26
C LEU A 290 -5.53 -30.66 -2.21
N ALA A 291 -6.59 -30.60 -3.01
CA ALA A 291 -7.61 -31.64 -3.09
C ALA A 291 -7.16 -32.87 -3.92
N GLU A 292 -6.11 -32.75 -4.75
CA GLU A 292 -5.66 -33.82 -5.64
C GLU A 292 -4.80 -34.86 -4.91
N PRO A 293 -4.98 -36.18 -5.10
CA PRO A 293 -4.17 -37.20 -4.42
C PRO A 293 -2.66 -37.01 -4.58
N GLY A 294 -2.20 -36.60 -5.78
CA GLY A 294 -0.79 -36.33 -6.10
C GLY A 294 -0.42 -34.85 -6.17
N GLY A 295 -1.22 -33.95 -5.57
CA GLY A 295 -0.91 -32.53 -5.48
C GLY A 295 0.35 -32.19 -4.66
N PRO A 296 0.86 -30.95 -4.79
CA PRO A 296 2.10 -30.52 -4.16
C PRO A 296 1.94 -30.25 -2.65
N GLU A 297 3.06 -30.33 -1.94
CA GLU A 297 3.24 -29.74 -0.63
C GLU A 297 3.30 -28.22 -0.73
N VAL A 298 2.61 -27.51 0.17
CA VAL A 298 2.47 -26.05 0.14
C VAL A 298 2.93 -25.46 1.48
N VAL A 299 4.04 -24.72 1.42
CA VAL A 299 4.59 -23.93 2.53
C VAL A 299 4.31 -22.46 2.27
N LEU A 300 3.52 -21.84 3.15
CA LEU A 300 3.22 -20.41 3.09
C LEU A 300 3.84 -19.69 4.29
N VAL A 301 4.80 -18.80 4.08
CA VAL A 301 5.43 -17.98 5.11
C VAL A 301 4.83 -16.57 5.08
N LEU A 302 4.26 -16.16 6.22
CA LEU A 302 3.61 -14.85 6.39
C LEU A 302 4.21 -14.11 7.59
N ARG A 303 4.04 -12.79 7.62
CA ARG A 303 4.28 -11.99 8.82
C ARG A 303 3.30 -12.36 9.95
N LEU A 304 3.77 -12.36 11.19
CA LEU A 304 2.91 -12.65 12.36
C LEU A 304 1.96 -11.49 12.66
N LEU A 305 2.51 -10.28 12.76
CA LEU A 305 1.83 -9.03 13.11
C LEU A 305 1.86 -8.04 11.94
N SER A 306 0.78 -7.27 11.75
CA SER A 306 0.64 -6.19 10.76
C SER A 306 0.92 -4.81 11.38
N HIS A 307 1.35 -3.85 10.56
CA HIS A 307 1.61 -2.49 11.05
C HIS A 307 0.32 -1.66 11.06
N GLY A 308 0.01 -1.07 12.21
CA GLY A 308 -1.14 -0.19 12.34
C GLY A 308 -2.46 -0.92 12.59
N TRP A 309 -3.31 -0.26 13.38
CA TRP A 309 -4.56 -0.84 13.87
C TRP A 309 -5.51 -1.26 12.74
N LEU A 310 -5.58 -0.48 11.66
CA LEU A 310 -6.49 -0.75 10.54
C LEU A 310 -6.07 -1.97 9.73
N GLU A 311 -4.78 -2.13 9.43
CA GLU A 311 -4.24 -3.27 8.68
C GLU A 311 -4.48 -4.58 9.45
N GLU A 312 -4.23 -4.58 10.77
CA GLU A 312 -4.47 -5.73 11.63
C GLU A 312 -5.95 -6.15 11.67
N HIS A 313 -6.88 -5.19 11.66
CA HIS A 313 -8.32 -5.48 11.74
C HIS A 313 -8.98 -5.70 10.38
N THR A 314 -8.23 -5.63 9.28
CA THR A 314 -8.73 -5.88 7.92
C THR A 314 -8.00 -7.04 7.26
N MET A 315 -6.69 -6.89 7.01
CA MET A 315 -5.89 -7.87 6.28
C MET A 315 -5.75 -9.20 7.04
N HIS A 316 -5.56 -9.18 8.37
CA HIS A 316 -5.51 -10.42 9.14
C HIS A 316 -6.84 -11.17 9.15
N VAL A 317 -7.96 -10.45 9.11
CA VAL A 317 -9.29 -11.04 9.10
C VAL A 317 -9.51 -11.84 7.82
N LEU A 318 -9.18 -11.24 6.68
CA LEU A 318 -9.25 -11.90 5.38
C LEU A 318 -8.27 -13.07 5.27
N ARG A 319 -7.04 -12.88 5.77
CA ARG A 319 -6.01 -13.94 5.84
C ARG A 319 -6.50 -15.16 6.59
N THR A 320 -6.98 -14.97 7.81
CA THR A 320 -7.51 -16.02 8.67
C THR A 320 -8.58 -16.85 7.97
N ARG A 321 -9.50 -16.19 7.25
CA ARG A 321 -10.58 -16.87 6.51
C ARG A 321 -10.05 -17.78 5.41
N LEU A 322 -9.09 -17.30 4.61
CA LEU A 322 -8.51 -18.09 3.51
C LEU A 322 -7.65 -19.25 4.02
N ILE A 323 -6.83 -19.03 5.07
CA ILE A 323 -6.03 -20.10 5.69
C ILE A 323 -6.95 -21.22 6.19
N ARG A 324 -8.04 -20.88 6.87
CA ARG A 324 -9.00 -21.87 7.36
C ARG A 324 -9.62 -22.68 6.22
N ARG A 325 -10.05 -22.00 5.15
CA ARG A 325 -10.60 -22.66 3.95
C ARG A 325 -9.59 -23.67 3.37
N LEU A 326 -8.32 -23.28 3.24
CA LEU A 326 -7.28 -24.18 2.74
C LEU A 326 -6.99 -25.34 3.70
N LYS A 327 -6.89 -25.09 5.01
CA LYS A 327 -6.72 -26.16 6.02
C LYS A 327 -7.87 -27.15 6.01
N GLN A 328 -9.11 -26.71 5.75
CA GLN A 328 -10.29 -27.58 5.65
C GLN A 328 -10.32 -28.40 4.35
N ALA A 329 -9.80 -27.84 3.26
CA ALA A 329 -9.75 -28.51 1.96
C ALA A 329 -8.56 -29.47 1.81
N ASP A 330 -7.50 -29.27 2.58
CA ASP A 330 -6.32 -30.13 2.57
C ASP A 330 -6.60 -31.50 3.21
N ARG A 331 -6.95 -32.46 2.36
CA ARG A 331 -7.24 -33.85 2.78
C ARG A 331 -5.99 -34.68 3.08
N TYR A 332 -4.82 -34.19 2.68
CA TYR A 332 -3.57 -34.96 2.68
C TYR A 332 -2.50 -34.39 3.62
N GLY A 333 -2.81 -33.33 4.38
CA GLY A 333 -1.90 -32.73 5.35
C GLY A 333 -0.67 -32.05 4.72
N ARG A 334 -0.84 -31.51 3.51
CA ARG A 334 0.21 -30.90 2.68
C ARG A 334 0.26 -29.38 2.74
N PHE A 335 -0.65 -28.73 3.46
CA PHE A 335 -0.68 -27.28 3.61
C PHE A 335 -0.31 -26.87 5.02
N ARG A 336 0.77 -26.08 5.15
CA ARG A 336 1.11 -25.42 6.41
C ARG A 336 1.47 -23.96 6.19
N VAL A 337 1.05 -23.14 7.15
CA VAL A 337 1.38 -21.72 7.21
C VAL A 337 2.36 -21.51 8.34
N TYR A 338 3.45 -20.81 8.06
CA TYR A 338 4.48 -20.48 9.04
C TYR A 338 4.66 -18.99 9.16
N TYR A 339 5.26 -18.59 10.27
CA TYR A 339 5.86 -17.27 10.45
C TYR A 339 7.27 -17.44 11.04
N PRO A 340 8.22 -16.58 10.69
CA PRO A 340 9.52 -16.57 11.35
C PRO A 340 9.36 -16.11 12.80
N HIS A 341 9.79 -16.97 13.72
CA HIS A 341 9.88 -16.66 15.14
C HIS A 341 11.31 -16.33 15.51
N MET A 342 11.48 -15.24 16.24
CA MET A 342 12.77 -14.81 16.73
C MET A 342 12.67 -14.40 18.20
N PRO A 343 13.35 -15.10 19.12
CA PRO A 343 13.39 -14.72 20.52
C PRO A 343 14.20 -13.43 20.69
N GLY A 344 13.93 -12.70 21.77
CA GLY A 344 14.65 -11.46 22.11
C GLY A 344 14.11 -10.19 21.43
N LEU A 345 13.09 -10.30 20.58
CA LEU A 345 12.38 -9.12 20.07
C LEU A 345 11.51 -8.48 21.16
N PRO A 346 11.42 -7.13 21.19
CA PRO A 346 10.47 -6.42 22.06
C PRO A 346 9.03 -6.90 21.90
N GLN A 347 8.22 -6.73 22.94
CA GLN A 347 6.80 -7.11 22.89
C GLN A 347 6.08 -6.36 21.75
N GLY A 348 5.35 -7.11 20.92
CA GLY A 348 4.63 -6.58 19.76
C GLY A 348 5.48 -6.43 18.51
N TRP A 349 6.74 -6.86 18.53
CA TRP A 349 7.58 -6.95 17.33
C TRP A 349 7.59 -8.38 16.79
N CYS A 350 7.74 -8.50 15.49
CA CYS A 350 8.06 -9.75 14.80
C CYS A 350 9.01 -9.44 13.63
N LEU A 351 9.62 -10.47 13.04
CA LEU A 351 10.25 -10.31 11.74
C LEU A 351 9.17 -9.91 10.73
N ASP A 352 9.31 -8.72 10.15
CA ASP A 352 8.38 -8.19 9.18
C ASP A 352 8.67 -8.78 7.80
N VAL A 353 8.00 -9.90 7.49
CA VAL A 353 8.06 -10.53 6.17
C VAL A 353 7.36 -9.61 5.16
N HIS A 354 8.15 -8.82 4.45
CA HIS A 354 7.71 -7.91 3.40
C HIS A 354 7.97 -8.50 2.00
N SER A 355 8.72 -9.60 1.89
CA SER A 355 8.95 -10.28 0.62
C SER A 355 7.67 -10.65 -0.10
N LYS A 356 7.75 -10.70 -1.43
CA LYS A 356 6.73 -11.30 -2.29
C LYS A 356 7.44 -12.28 -3.23
N ALA A 357 7.40 -13.55 -2.89
CA ALA A 357 8.10 -14.61 -3.61
C ALA A 357 7.24 -15.86 -3.75
N MET A 358 7.41 -16.57 -4.86
CA MET A 358 6.88 -17.92 -5.02
C MET A 358 7.90 -18.78 -5.75
N VAL A 359 8.19 -19.95 -5.19
CA VAL A 359 8.97 -21.01 -5.82
C VAL A 359 8.07 -22.21 -6.04
N VAL A 360 8.05 -22.72 -7.27
CA VAL A 360 7.31 -23.92 -7.64
C VAL A 360 8.29 -24.97 -8.14
N ASP A 361 8.37 -26.07 -7.39
CA ASP A 361 9.36 -27.13 -7.56
C ASP A 361 10.77 -26.53 -7.66
N GLU A 362 11.65 -27.13 -8.46
CA GLU A 362 12.91 -26.56 -8.92
C GLU A 362 12.73 -25.96 -10.34
N ARG A 363 11.50 -25.52 -10.67
CA ARG A 363 11.12 -25.11 -12.02
C ARG A 363 10.98 -23.61 -12.16
N CYS A 364 10.27 -22.96 -11.25
CA CYS A 364 9.92 -21.54 -11.38
C CYS A 364 10.24 -20.77 -10.10
N LEU A 365 10.88 -19.61 -10.25
CA LEU A 365 11.08 -18.61 -9.19
C LEU A 365 10.45 -17.29 -9.62
N ARG A 366 9.50 -16.78 -8.84
CA ARG A 366 8.92 -15.44 -9.01
C ARG A 366 9.32 -14.56 -7.84
N ILE A 367 9.79 -13.35 -8.13
CA ILE A 367 10.03 -12.26 -7.16
C ILE A 367 9.49 -10.97 -7.76
N GLY A 368 8.84 -10.13 -6.96
CA GLY A 368 8.25 -8.90 -7.46
C GLY A 368 7.66 -8.02 -6.37
N SER A 369 6.88 -7.03 -6.77
CA SER A 369 6.20 -6.12 -5.84
C SER A 369 4.80 -6.59 -5.43
N ALA A 370 4.18 -7.47 -6.20
CA ALA A 370 2.78 -7.87 -5.99
C ALA A 370 2.62 -8.82 -4.79
N ASN A 371 1.80 -8.41 -3.81
CA ASN A 371 1.40 -9.26 -2.68
C ASN A 371 0.34 -10.29 -3.12
N LEU A 372 0.11 -11.36 -2.35
CA LEU A 372 -1.06 -12.23 -2.54
C LEU A 372 -2.35 -11.59 -1.97
N CYS A 373 -2.64 -10.35 -2.35
CA CYS A 373 -3.87 -9.63 -2.03
C CYS A 373 -4.63 -9.21 -3.29
N SER A 374 -5.92 -8.94 -3.14
CA SER A 374 -6.79 -8.57 -4.26
C SER A 374 -6.32 -7.29 -4.95
N ARG A 375 -5.82 -6.33 -4.16
CA ARG A 375 -5.34 -5.03 -4.65
C ARG A 375 -4.16 -5.17 -5.61
N SER A 376 -3.16 -5.99 -5.27
CA SER A 376 -2.00 -6.26 -6.14
C SER A 376 -2.37 -7.05 -7.41
N MET A 377 -3.51 -7.75 -7.45
CA MET A 377 -3.93 -8.53 -8.62
C MET A 377 -4.68 -7.68 -9.67
N GLY A 378 -5.21 -6.51 -9.32
CA GLY A 378 -6.05 -5.75 -10.25
C GLY A 378 -6.15 -4.24 -10.06
N VAL A 379 -5.61 -3.67 -8.98
CA VAL A 379 -5.81 -2.25 -8.62
C VAL A 379 -4.48 -1.49 -8.55
N ASP A 380 -3.52 -1.99 -7.77
CA ASP A 380 -2.19 -1.40 -7.70
C ASP A 380 -1.41 -1.67 -8.99
N SER A 381 -0.54 -0.75 -9.39
CA SER A 381 0.43 -1.07 -10.44
C SER A 381 1.58 -1.87 -9.82
N GLU A 382 1.83 -3.06 -10.33
CA GLU A 382 2.83 -4.00 -9.83
C GLU A 382 3.79 -4.43 -10.95
N CYS A 383 4.98 -4.92 -10.58
CA CYS A 383 5.93 -5.50 -11.52
C CYS A 383 6.66 -6.68 -10.88
N ASP A 384 6.67 -7.80 -11.61
CA ASP A 384 7.23 -9.06 -11.17
C ASP A 384 8.17 -9.64 -12.21
N VAL A 385 9.13 -10.42 -11.73
CA VAL A 385 10.07 -11.18 -12.54
C VAL A 385 9.92 -12.67 -12.25
N LEU A 386 9.90 -13.48 -13.32
CA LEU A 386 9.95 -14.94 -13.28
C LEU A 386 11.22 -15.46 -13.93
N ILE A 387 11.88 -16.41 -13.27
CA ILE A 387 12.93 -17.25 -13.84
C ILE A 387 12.37 -18.68 -13.94
N GLU A 388 12.45 -19.28 -15.12
CA GLU A 388 12.02 -20.67 -15.37
C GLU A 388 13.23 -21.51 -15.77
N SER A 389 13.37 -22.71 -15.21
CA SER A 389 14.48 -23.60 -15.54
C SER A 389 14.40 -24.20 -16.93
N ARG A 390 13.19 -24.47 -17.44
CA ARG A 390 12.96 -25.10 -18.77
C ARG A 390 13.80 -26.37 -18.98
N GLY A 391 14.04 -27.13 -17.91
CA GLY A 391 14.90 -28.32 -17.92
C GLY A 391 16.41 -28.05 -17.77
N ASP A 392 16.87 -26.79 -17.76
CA ASP A 392 18.27 -26.46 -17.44
C ASP A 392 18.56 -26.77 -15.96
N ALA A 393 19.39 -27.79 -15.73
CA ALA A 393 19.77 -28.26 -14.40
C ALA A 393 20.48 -27.19 -13.55
N ARG A 394 21.23 -26.27 -14.17
CA ARG A 394 21.90 -25.17 -13.46
C ARG A 394 20.87 -24.17 -12.94
N VAL A 395 19.88 -23.83 -13.76
CA VAL A 395 18.79 -22.92 -13.36
C VAL A 395 17.92 -23.59 -12.30
N ALA A 396 17.59 -24.86 -12.46
CA ALA A 396 16.85 -25.64 -11.47
C ALA A 396 17.57 -25.68 -10.12
N ALA A 397 18.89 -25.92 -10.12
CA ALA A 397 19.71 -25.92 -8.91
C ALA A 397 19.75 -24.54 -8.24
N ALA A 398 19.84 -23.44 -9.01
CA ALA A 398 19.79 -22.09 -8.46
C ALA A 398 18.43 -21.77 -7.82
N ILE A 399 17.32 -22.15 -8.47
CA ILE A 399 15.96 -21.96 -7.95
C ILE A 399 15.77 -22.75 -6.64
N GLY A 400 16.11 -24.04 -6.64
CA GLY A 400 16.01 -24.89 -5.45
C GLY A 400 16.94 -24.43 -4.32
N GLY A 401 18.18 -24.06 -4.65
CA GLY A 401 19.15 -23.52 -3.69
C GLY A 401 18.70 -22.20 -3.07
N PHE A 402 18.04 -21.34 -3.84
CA PHE A 402 17.48 -20.08 -3.33
C PHE A 402 16.31 -20.33 -2.36
N ARG A 403 15.38 -21.24 -2.68
CA ARG A 403 14.34 -21.68 -1.74
C ARG A 403 14.94 -22.19 -0.44
N ASP A 404 15.93 -23.06 -0.54
CA ASP A 404 16.60 -23.65 0.62
C ASP A 404 17.32 -22.60 1.45
N ARG A 405 17.96 -21.60 0.81
CA ARG A 405 18.57 -20.44 1.49
C ARG A 405 17.54 -19.66 2.30
N LEU A 406 16.38 -19.33 1.72
CA LEU A 406 15.32 -18.58 2.41
C LEU A 406 14.76 -19.34 3.61
N LEU A 407 14.47 -20.63 3.44
CA LEU A 407 13.98 -21.47 4.54
C LEU A 407 15.03 -21.65 5.63
N ALA A 408 16.29 -21.86 5.25
CA ALA A 408 17.41 -21.98 6.19
C ALA A 408 17.62 -20.69 7.00
N GLU A 409 17.53 -19.55 6.33
CA GLU A 409 17.57 -18.24 6.94
C GLU A 409 16.48 -18.09 8.01
N HIS A 410 15.21 -18.33 7.68
CA HIS A 410 14.12 -18.27 8.68
C HIS A 410 14.29 -19.26 9.84
N LEU A 411 14.95 -20.39 9.60
CA LEU A 411 15.27 -21.41 10.60
C LEU A 411 16.56 -21.11 11.39
N GLY A 412 17.32 -20.07 11.03
CA GLY A 412 18.60 -19.75 11.66
C GLY A 412 19.67 -20.84 11.47
N VAL A 413 19.66 -21.54 10.34
CA VAL A 413 20.63 -22.60 10.00
C VAL A 413 21.35 -22.32 8.69
N ALA A 414 22.46 -23.02 8.45
CA ALA A 414 23.16 -22.94 7.17
C ALA A 414 22.32 -23.53 6.01
N PRO A 415 22.30 -22.92 4.81
CA PRO A 415 21.57 -23.45 3.65
C PRO A 415 21.89 -24.91 3.32
N GLU A 416 23.16 -25.31 3.43
CA GLU A 416 23.59 -26.69 3.15
C GLU A 416 22.99 -27.68 4.14
N LYS A 417 22.75 -27.25 5.39
CA LYS A 417 22.07 -28.07 6.41
C LYS A 417 20.61 -28.28 6.01
N PHE A 418 19.91 -27.21 5.62
CA PHE A 418 18.53 -27.32 5.14
C PHE A 418 18.41 -28.21 3.91
N SER A 419 19.25 -28.00 2.88
CA SER A 419 19.23 -28.82 1.68
C SER A 419 19.50 -30.30 1.95
N ARG A 420 20.34 -30.64 2.92
CA ARG A 420 20.55 -32.05 3.34
C ARG A 420 19.30 -32.65 3.96
N GLU A 421 18.67 -31.94 4.91
CA GLU A 421 17.43 -32.40 5.53
C GLU A 421 16.27 -32.49 4.52
N MET A 422 16.16 -31.54 3.59
CA MET A 422 15.17 -31.58 2.51
C MET A 422 15.33 -32.83 1.64
N ARG A 423 16.56 -33.21 1.30
CA ARG A 423 16.83 -34.46 0.56
C ARG A 423 16.56 -35.72 1.38
N HIS A 424 16.88 -35.69 2.67
CA HIS A 424 16.66 -36.82 3.57
C HIS A 424 15.17 -37.08 3.83
N CYS A 425 14.40 -36.03 4.15
CA CYS A 425 12.97 -36.12 4.42
C CYS A 425 12.13 -36.22 3.15
N GLY A 426 12.61 -35.70 2.01
CA GLY A 426 11.85 -35.59 0.77
C GLY A 426 10.63 -34.65 0.85
N SER A 427 10.58 -33.79 1.88
CA SER A 427 9.46 -32.90 2.18
C SER A 427 9.96 -31.62 2.86
N MET A 428 9.42 -30.48 2.47
CA MET A 428 9.71 -29.18 3.07
C MET A 428 9.22 -29.12 4.52
N HIS A 429 8.01 -29.60 4.81
CA HIS A 429 7.50 -29.69 6.17
C HIS A 429 8.35 -30.61 7.04
N GLY A 430 8.82 -31.73 6.49
CA GLY A 430 9.73 -32.65 7.16
C GLY A 430 11.05 -31.97 7.54
N ALA A 431 11.69 -31.29 6.59
CA ALA A 431 12.93 -30.55 6.82
C ALA A 431 12.74 -29.41 7.83
N ILE A 432 11.66 -28.63 7.70
CA ILE A 432 11.30 -27.57 8.66
C ILE A 432 11.12 -28.18 10.06
N ALA A 433 10.34 -29.25 10.19
CA ALA A 433 10.09 -29.90 11.47
C ALA A 433 11.38 -30.43 12.12
N ALA A 434 12.27 -31.04 11.33
CA ALA A 434 13.55 -31.56 11.82
C ALA A 434 14.52 -30.47 12.29
N LEU A 435 14.46 -29.28 11.69
CA LEU A 435 15.38 -28.18 11.97
C LEU A 435 14.85 -27.13 12.95
N ARG A 436 13.57 -27.20 13.31
CA ARG A 436 12.96 -26.31 14.31
C ARG A 436 13.65 -26.44 15.67
N ASN A 437 13.90 -25.30 16.27
CA ASN A 437 14.44 -25.19 17.62
C ASN A 437 13.78 -24.02 18.38
N ASP A 438 14.19 -23.81 19.64
CA ASP A 438 13.67 -22.74 20.52
C ASP A 438 14.24 -21.34 20.22
N GLY A 439 15.29 -21.27 19.41
CA GLY A 439 15.91 -20.05 18.91
C GLY A 439 15.15 -19.42 17.74
N ARG A 440 15.90 -18.86 16.78
CA ARG A 440 15.36 -18.43 15.49
C ARG A 440 14.85 -19.66 14.75
N SER A 441 13.60 -19.64 14.33
CA SER A 441 12.92 -20.85 13.86
C SER A 441 11.64 -20.47 13.10
N LEU A 442 11.10 -21.37 12.27
CA LEU A 442 9.76 -21.23 11.70
C LEU A 442 8.73 -21.85 12.64
N ARG A 443 7.71 -21.07 13.02
CA ARG A 443 6.59 -21.56 13.83
C ARG A 443 5.32 -21.60 12.99
N GLU A 444 4.50 -22.60 13.24
CA GLU A 444 3.24 -22.75 12.52
C GLU A 444 2.20 -21.75 13.03
N LEU A 445 1.50 -21.10 12.10
CA LEU A 445 0.40 -20.20 12.39
C LEU A 445 -0.88 -21.02 12.64
N ASN A 446 -1.02 -21.53 13.86
CA ASN A 446 -2.17 -22.34 14.30
C ASN A 446 -3.23 -21.53 15.03
N ASP A 447 -2.85 -20.45 15.73
CA ASP A 447 -3.78 -19.59 16.48
C ASP A 447 -4.50 -18.62 15.53
N ILE A 448 -5.46 -19.18 14.79
CA ILE A 448 -6.29 -18.45 13.85
C ILE A 448 -7.46 -17.83 14.61
N LYS A 449 -7.27 -16.59 15.09
CA LYS A 449 -8.29 -15.84 15.82
C LYS A 449 -9.61 -15.73 15.05
N GLU A 450 -10.72 -16.08 15.69
CA GLU A 450 -12.05 -15.89 15.11
C GLU A 450 -12.49 -14.43 15.17
N TRP A 451 -13.04 -13.94 14.06
CA TRP A 451 -13.55 -12.58 13.96
C TRP A 451 -15.06 -12.60 13.68
N PRO A 452 -15.86 -11.69 14.29
CA PRO A 452 -17.29 -11.59 14.01
C PRO A 452 -17.56 -11.40 12.50
N GLY A 453 -18.61 -12.04 11.97
CA GLY A 453 -18.93 -12.03 10.54
C GLY A 453 -18.99 -10.63 9.92
N VAL A 454 -19.57 -9.65 10.65
CA VAL A 454 -19.63 -8.25 10.22
C VAL A 454 -18.25 -7.62 9.98
N ILE A 455 -17.24 -7.98 10.77
CA ILE A 455 -15.88 -7.47 10.63
C ILE A 455 -15.19 -8.12 9.43
N GLN A 456 -15.47 -9.39 9.16
CA GLN A 456 -14.95 -10.07 7.97
C GLN A 456 -15.48 -9.44 6.68
N GLU A 457 -16.75 -9.08 6.66
CA GLU A 457 -17.39 -8.47 5.50
C GLU A 457 -16.91 -7.03 5.27
N ILE A 458 -16.72 -6.23 6.33
CA ILE A 458 -16.12 -4.89 6.23
C ILE A 458 -14.66 -4.97 5.80
N ALA A 459 -13.89 -5.93 6.32
CA ALA A 459 -12.50 -6.14 5.93
C ALA A 459 -12.38 -6.43 4.42
N ALA A 460 -13.34 -7.13 3.81
CA ALA A 460 -13.35 -7.39 2.37
C ALA A 460 -13.52 -6.12 1.52
N VAL A 461 -14.04 -5.04 2.10
CA VAL A 461 -14.08 -3.72 1.46
C VAL A 461 -12.70 -3.06 1.49
N ALA A 462 -11.79 -3.44 2.40
CA ALA A 462 -10.45 -2.87 2.51
C ALA A 462 -9.48 -3.28 1.39
N ASP A 463 -9.66 -4.49 0.84
CA ASP A 463 -8.80 -5.09 -0.18
C ASP A 463 -9.60 -5.28 -1.49
N PRO A 464 -9.72 -4.23 -2.32
CA PRO A 464 -10.48 -4.30 -3.57
C PRO A 464 -9.71 -5.06 -4.64
N ASP A 465 -10.41 -5.80 -5.49
CA ASP A 465 -9.90 -6.46 -6.70
C ASP A 465 -10.08 -5.60 -7.97
N GLU A 466 -10.90 -4.55 -7.89
CA GLU A 466 -11.14 -3.58 -8.95
C GLU A 466 -11.15 -2.14 -8.43
N PRO A 467 -10.74 -1.16 -9.26
CA PRO A 467 -10.72 0.24 -8.83
C PRO A 467 -12.11 0.86 -8.65
N ILE A 468 -12.18 1.94 -7.86
CA ILE A 468 -13.41 2.73 -7.72
C ILE A 468 -13.49 3.76 -8.85
N ALA A 469 -14.57 3.72 -9.62
CA ALA A 469 -14.82 4.59 -10.77
C ALA A 469 -15.41 5.98 -10.40
N LEU A 470 -14.84 6.65 -9.39
CA LEU A 470 -15.21 8.04 -9.09
C LEU A 470 -14.78 9.01 -10.21
N ASP A 471 -13.67 8.69 -10.87
CA ASP A 471 -13.12 9.48 -11.97
C ASP A 471 -14.02 9.44 -13.24
N MET A 472 -14.81 8.38 -13.40
CA MET A 472 -15.73 8.20 -14.54
C MET A 472 -16.91 9.18 -14.50
N LEU A 473 -17.36 9.62 -13.31
CA LEU A 473 -18.36 10.70 -13.23
C LEU A 473 -17.79 12.03 -13.72
N ARG A 474 -16.51 12.27 -13.49
CA ARG A 474 -15.87 13.53 -13.90
C ARG A 474 -15.70 13.59 -15.41
N SER A 475 -15.46 12.44 -16.07
CA SER A 475 -15.44 12.34 -17.52
C SER A 475 -16.84 12.36 -18.15
N GLU A 476 -17.85 11.71 -17.56
CA GLU A 476 -19.22 11.70 -18.09
C GLU A 476 -19.94 13.06 -17.89
N LEU A 477 -19.75 13.75 -16.75
CA LEU A 477 -20.26 15.12 -16.55
C LEU A 477 -19.59 16.15 -17.46
N ALA A 478 -18.43 15.82 -18.04
CA ALA A 478 -17.76 16.63 -19.05
C ALA A 478 -18.20 16.27 -20.49
N HIS A 479 -18.99 15.21 -20.69
CA HIS A 479 -19.47 14.78 -22.02
C HIS A 479 -20.77 15.47 -22.46
N ASP A 480 -21.49 16.15 -21.56
CA ASP A 480 -22.63 16.98 -21.94
C ASP A 480 -22.20 18.47 -21.97
N GLU A 481 -22.12 19.01 -23.20
CA GLU A 481 -22.02 20.43 -23.58
C GLU A 481 -20.66 21.17 -23.65
N PHE A 482 -19.52 20.53 -23.93
CA PHE A 482 -18.41 21.28 -24.56
C PHE A 482 -17.65 20.45 -25.61
N PRO A 483 -17.49 20.93 -26.87
CA PRO A 483 -16.73 20.20 -27.87
C PRO A 483 -15.26 20.14 -27.47
N SER A 484 -14.77 18.94 -27.16
CA SER A 484 -13.37 18.62 -26.95
C SER A 484 -12.64 18.50 -28.29
N ALA A 485 -12.54 19.64 -29.00
CA ALA A 485 -11.70 19.79 -30.17
C ALA A 485 -10.42 20.56 -29.80
N VAL A 486 -9.27 19.90 -30.02
CA VAL A 486 -7.93 20.50 -30.11
C VAL A 486 -7.46 21.29 -28.88
N LEU A 487 -6.90 20.61 -27.88
CA LEU A 487 -5.93 21.22 -26.98
C LEU A 487 -4.71 20.32 -26.81
N GLY A 488 -3.72 20.52 -27.69
CA GLY A 488 -2.36 20.12 -27.42
C GLY A 488 -1.88 20.75 -26.10
N GLU A 489 -1.17 19.95 -25.30
CA GLU A 489 -0.61 20.31 -24.00
C GLU A 489 0.36 21.50 -24.11
N ARG A 490 -0.18 22.72 -24.13
CA ARG A 490 0.52 23.85 -23.53
C ARG A 490 0.42 23.64 -22.02
N PRO A 491 1.52 23.76 -21.26
CA PRO A 491 1.43 23.58 -19.83
C PRO A 491 0.44 24.61 -19.31
N ALA A 492 -0.38 24.22 -18.33
CA ALA A 492 -1.42 25.05 -17.75
C ALA A 492 -0.85 26.30 -17.03
N TRP A 493 0.35 26.78 -17.36
CA TRP A 493 0.93 28.06 -16.97
C TRP A 493 -0.05 29.20 -17.13
N GLY A 494 -0.95 29.19 -18.12
CA GLY A 494 -2.01 30.20 -18.21
C GLY A 494 -2.97 30.16 -17.01
N ARG A 495 -3.48 28.96 -16.66
CA ARG A 495 -4.36 28.78 -15.49
C ARG A 495 -3.62 28.89 -14.17
N LEU A 496 -2.41 28.37 -14.07
CA LEU A 496 -1.53 28.49 -12.92
C LEU A 496 -1.07 29.93 -12.72
N ALA A 497 -0.78 30.68 -13.79
CA ALA A 497 -0.51 32.11 -13.72
C ALA A 497 -1.77 32.89 -13.40
N LEU A 498 -2.95 32.50 -13.87
CA LEU A 498 -4.23 33.10 -13.46
C LEU A 498 -4.54 32.83 -11.98
N ILE A 499 -4.28 31.63 -11.48
CA ILE A 499 -4.44 31.26 -10.07
C ILE A 499 -3.40 31.98 -9.22
N ALA A 500 -2.13 31.97 -9.65
CA ALA A 500 -1.04 32.68 -8.97
C ALA A 500 -1.23 34.20 -9.02
N LEU A 501 -1.74 34.74 -10.12
CA LEU A 501 -2.15 36.14 -10.25
C LEU A 501 -3.35 36.40 -9.35
N GLY A 502 -4.33 35.49 -9.26
CA GLY A 502 -5.44 35.58 -8.32
C GLY A 502 -4.96 35.62 -6.87
N PHE A 503 -4.03 34.74 -6.48
CA PHE A 503 -3.40 34.74 -5.16
C PHE A 503 -2.51 35.97 -4.93
N ALA A 504 -1.77 36.42 -5.94
CA ALA A 504 -0.93 37.61 -5.86
C ALA A 504 -1.79 38.88 -5.77
N LEU A 505 -2.92 38.94 -6.48
CA LEU A 505 -3.91 40.01 -6.38
C LEU A 505 -4.63 39.96 -5.04
N LEU A 506 -4.98 38.78 -4.51
CA LEU A 506 -5.52 38.62 -3.16
C LEU A 506 -4.51 39.01 -2.08
N ALA A 507 -3.24 38.64 -2.24
CA ALA A 507 -2.16 39.01 -1.33
C ALA A 507 -1.83 40.50 -1.42
N ALA A 508 -1.83 41.08 -2.62
CA ALA A 508 -1.69 42.52 -2.84
C ALA A 508 -2.91 43.27 -2.27
N ALA A 509 -4.11 42.74 -2.45
CA ALA A 509 -5.32 43.28 -1.85
C ALA A 509 -5.22 43.21 -0.32
N TRP A 510 -4.78 42.09 0.25
CA TRP A 510 -4.55 41.92 1.68
C TRP A 510 -3.49 42.89 2.23
N ARG A 511 -2.39 43.10 1.49
CA ARG A 511 -1.23 43.90 1.93
C ARG A 511 -1.38 45.39 1.72
N PHE A 512 -1.98 45.80 0.60
CA PHE A 512 -2.02 47.19 0.12
C PHE A 512 -3.41 47.82 0.19
N THR A 513 -4.45 47.07 0.56
CA THR A 513 -5.76 47.64 0.90
C THR A 513 -6.05 47.43 2.40
N PRO A 514 -7.09 48.07 2.96
CA PRO A 514 -7.51 47.86 4.33
C PRO A 514 -8.01 46.44 4.63
N LEU A 515 -8.04 45.51 3.66
CA LEU A 515 -8.53 44.13 3.82
C LEU A 515 -7.92 43.41 5.03
N ALA A 516 -6.61 43.48 5.26
CA ALA A 516 -5.99 42.90 6.45
C ALA A 516 -6.47 43.54 7.76
N GLY A 517 -6.82 44.83 7.73
CA GLY A 517 -7.45 45.54 8.85
C GLY A 517 -8.95 45.27 8.99
N ILE A 518 -9.61 44.74 7.95
CA ILE A 518 -11.03 44.37 7.93
C ILE A 518 -11.23 42.89 8.30
N VAL A 519 -10.24 42.02 8.03
CA VAL A 519 -10.26 40.58 8.31
C VAL A 519 -9.28 40.26 9.45
N THR A 520 -9.44 40.94 10.59
CA THR A 520 -8.75 40.57 11.83
C THR A 520 -9.44 39.36 12.46
N ALA A 521 -8.75 38.59 13.30
CA ALA A 521 -9.36 37.45 14.01
C ALA A 521 -10.64 37.86 14.76
N GLU A 522 -10.61 39.02 15.42
CA GLU A 522 -11.77 39.63 16.08
C GLU A 522 -12.93 39.90 15.11
N LYS A 523 -12.66 40.47 13.93
CA LYS A 523 -13.71 40.77 12.93
C LYS A 523 -14.27 39.52 12.28
N VAL A 524 -13.43 38.52 12.03
CA VAL A 524 -13.88 37.21 11.50
C VAL A 524 -14.79 36.51 12.50
N ILE A 525 -14.41 36.50 13.79
CA ILE A 525 -15.24 35.98 14.86
C ILE A 525 -16.54 36.79 14.98
N ALA A 526 -16.46 38.13 14.93
CA ALA A 526 -17.63 39.00 14.96
C ALA A 526 -18.59 38.75 13.77
N TRP A 527 -18.08 38.52 12.56
CA TRP A 527 -18.90 38.14 11.41
C TRP A 527 -19.51 36.77 11.56
N ALA A 528 -18.76 35.80 12.09
CA ALA A 528 -19.27 34.47 12.37
C ALA A 528 -20.42 34.53 13.39
N HIS A 529 -20.30 35.35 14.45
CA HIS A 529 -21.39 35.58 15.40
C HIS A 529 -22.57 36.35 14.77
N ALA A 530 -22.31 37.38 13.95
CA ALA A 530 -23.35 38.14 13.27
C ALA A 530 -24.13 37.28 12.27
N PHE A 531 -23.44 36.37 11.58
CA PHE A 531 -24.03 35.32 10.77
C PHE A 531 -24.81 34.33 11.64
N GLY A 532 -24.20 33.82 12.71
CA GLY A 532 -24.82 32.86 13.62
C GLY A 532 -26.07 33.38 14.34
N ALA A 533 -26.19 34.70 14.52
CA ALA A 533 -27.36 35.37 15.07
C ALA A 533 -28.57 35.36 14.11
N GLN A 534 -28.36 35.07 12.82
CA GLN A 534 -29.45 35.00 11.85
C GLN A 534 -30.22 33.69 11.99
N TRP A 535 -31.55 33.76 11.98
CA TRP A 535 -32.42 32.58 12.12
C TRP A 535 -32.21 31.52 11.02
N TRP A 536 -31.76 31.93 9.83
CA TRP A 536 -31.54 31.05 8.68
C TRP A 536 -30.12 30.46 8.63
N ALA A 537 -29.17 30.99 9.41
CA ALA A 537 -27.78 30.58 9.36
C ALA A 537 -27.55 29.10 9.72
N PRO A 538 -28.24 28.51 10.71
CA PRO A 538 -28.14 27.08 10.99
C PRO A 538 -28.49 26.22 9.77
N LEU A 539 -29.53 26.61 9.02
CA LEU A 539 -29.96 25.89 7.82
C LEU A 539 -28.88 25.92 6.74
N VAL A 540 -28.27 27.08 6.50
CA VAL A 540 -27.19 27.22 5.51
C VAL A 540 -26.00 26.33 5.87
N VAL A 541 -25.60 26.31 7.14
CA VAL A 541 -24.50 25.46 7.61
C VAL A 541 -24.83 23.98 7.46
N MET A 542 -26.04 23.55 7.83
CA MET A 542 -26.47 22.16 7.64
C MET A 542 -26.48 21.76 6.16
N LEU A 543 -26.99 22.63 5.29
CA LEU A 543 -27.05 22.38 3.84
C LEU A 543 -25.66 22.32 3.20
N ALA A 544 -24.68 23.09 3.70
CA ALA A 544 -23.32 23.15 3.15
C ALA A 544 -22.57 21.80 3.18
N TYR A 545 -22.91 20.89 4.11
CA TYR A 545 -22.31 19.55 4.17
C TYR A 545 -22.65 18.66 2.97
N THR A 546 -23.74 18.95 2.27
CA THR A 546 -24.18 18.19 1.09
C THR A 546 -23.28 18.43 -0.12
N PRO A 547 -23.15 19.65 -0.68
CA PRO A 547 -22.23 19.88 -1.80
C PRO A 547 -20.77 19.60 -1.41
N ALA A 548 -20.39 19.88 -0.17
CA ALA A 548 -19.06 19.59 0.35
C ALA A 548 -18.65 18.11 0.23
N CYS A 549 -19.59 17.17 0.41
CA CYS A 549 -19.28 15.75 0.33
C CYS A 549 -19.02 15.26 -1.11
N PHE A 550 -19.60 15.92 -2.13
CA PHE A 550 -19.39 15.60 -3.54
C PHE A 550 -18.07 16.17 -4.09
N VAL A 551 -17.63 17.33 -3.59
CA VAL A 551 -16.35 17.96 -4.01
C VAL A 551 -15.18 17.61 -3.10
N MET A 552 -15.37 16.66 -2.18
CA MET A 552 -14.35 16.24 -1.18
C MET A 552 -13.81 17.40 -0.33
N PHE A 553 -14.64 18.40 -0.04
CA PHE A 553 -14.25 19.54 0.77
C PHE A 553 -13.94 19.11 2.22
N PRO A 554 -12.91 19.67 2.88
CA PRO A 554 -12.56 19.31 4.26
C PRO A 554 -13.68 19.67 5.24
N ARG A 555 -14.51 18.68 5.59
CA ARG A 555 -15.62 18.82 6.56
C ARG A 555 -15.23 19.47 7.90
N PRO A 556 -14.04 19.22 8.48
CA PRO A 556 -13.64 19.88 9.73
C PRO A 556 -13.66 21.41 9.66
N LEU A 557 -13.45 22.01 8.48
CA LEU A 557 -13.54 23.47 8.31
C LEU A 557 -14.97 23.98 8.43
N ILE A 558 -15.95 23.24 7.90
CA ILE A 558 -17.37 23.58 8.06
C ILE A 558 -17.78 23.43 9.52
N THR A 559 -17.30 22.37 10.19
CA THR A 559 -17.55 22.14 11.62
C THR A 559 -16.94 23.25 12.48
N LEU A 560 -15.72 23.68 12.17
CA LEU A 560 -15.06 24.79 12.85
C LEU A 560 -15.85 26.10 12.69
N ALA A 561 -16.24 26.43 11.45
CA ALA A 561 -17.04 27.62 11.17
C ALA A 561 -18.40 27.59 11.92
N SER A 562 -19.04 26.42 11.98
CA SER A 562 -20.27 26.20 12.76
C SER A 562 -20.06 26.47 14.24
N VAL A 563 -18.95 25.99 14.80
CA VAL A 563 -18.62 26.13 16.23
C VAL A 563 -18.38 27.58 16.62
N VAL A 564 -17.62 28.32 15.80
CA VAL A 564 -17.38 29.75 16.03
C VAL A 564 -18.69 30.55 15.86
N ALA A 565 -19.53 30.22 14.88
CA ALA A 565 -20.76 30.96 14.62
C ALA A 565 -21.83 30.77 15.71
N PHE A 566 -22.03 29.55 16.19
CA PHE A 566 -23.18 29.19 17.05
C PHE A 566 -22.81 28.83 18.48
N SER A 567 -21.55 28.94 18.89
CA SER A 567 -20.96 28.32 20.09
C SER A 567 -20.70 26.81 19.95
N PRO A 568 -19.84 26.21 20.79
CA PRO A 568 -19.40 24.82 20.64
C PRO A 568 -20.53 23.79 20.57
N TRP A 569 -21.53 23.86 21.45
CA TRP A 569 -22.56 22.82 21.55
C TRP A 569 -23.62 22.91 20.46
N LEU A 570 -24.09 24.12 20.14
CA LEU A 570 -25.03 24.32 19.03
C LEU A 570 -24.34 24.13 17.69
N GLY A 571 -23.10 24.62 17.55
CA GLY A 571 -22.28 24.40 16.36
C GLY A 571 -22.00 22.92 16.11
N PHE A 572 -21.76 22.13 17.16
CA PHE A 572 -21.69 20.68 17.11
C PHE A 572 -23.01 20.05 16.66
N ALA A 573 -24.13 20.46 17.25
CA ALA A 573 -25.45 19.93 16.91
C ALA A 573 -25.79 20.20 15.43
N TYR A 574 -25.56 21.42 14.93
CA TYR A 574 -25.77 21.77 13.53
C TYR A 574 -24.80 21.06 12.59
N ALA A 575 -23.54 20.86 13.00
CA ALA A 575 -22.58 20.07 12.22
C ALA A 575 -23.04 18.61 12.08
N LEU A 576 -23.42 17.97 13.20
CA LEU A 576 -23.89 16.59 13.19
C LEU A 576 -25.19 16.44 12.40
N ALA A 577 -26.13 17.38 12.55
CA ALA A 577 -27.36 17.43 11.77
C ALA A 577 -27.09 17.61 10.27
N GLY A 578 -26.12 18.46 9.89
CA GLY A 578 -25.69 18.63 8.50
C GLY A 578 -25.05 17.37 7.91
N ILE A 579 -24.23 16.65 8.68
CA ILE A 579 -23.65 15.36 8.26
C ILE A 579 -24.75 14.32 8.04
N VAL A 580 -25.69 14.20 8.98
CA VAL A 580 -26.83 13.29 8.86
C VAL A 580 -27.71 13.67 7.68
N PHE A 581 -27.98 14.96 7.48
CA PHE A 581 -28.76 15.47 6.36
C PHE A 581 -28.09 15.13 5.01
N SER A 582 -26.78 15.36 4.89
CA SER A 582 -25.98 14.98 3.72
C SER A 582 -26.04 13.47 3.45
N ALA A 583 -26.02 12.63 4.49
CA ALA A 583 -26.24 11.18 4.36
C ALA A 583 -27.65 10.86 3.84
N ILE A 584 -28.69 11.53 4.34
CA ILE A 584 -30.07 11.35 3.87
C ILE A 584 -30.20 11.74 2.39
N VAL A 585 -29.63 12.89 1.98
CA VAL A 585 -29.66 13.35 0.58
C VAL A 585 -28.99 12.34 -0.34
N THR A 586 -27.78 11.89 0.01
CA THR A 586 -27.04 10.89 -0.78
C THR A 586 -27.76 9.53 -0.81
N TYR A 587 -28.43 9.14 0.27
CA TYR A 587 -29.32 7.97 0.31
C TYR A 587 -30.51 8.09 -0.66
N TYR A 588 -31.22 9.21 -0.67
CA TYR A 588 -32.34 9.39 -1.59
C TYR A 588 -31.88 9.53 -3.04
N ALA A 589 -30.71 10.11 -3.28
CA ALA A 589 -30.07 10.08 -4.60
C ALA A 589 -29.85 8.63 -5.05
N GLY A 590 -29.21 7.81 -4.23
CA GLY A 590 -28.98 6.39 -4.54
C GLY A 590 -30.25 5.57 -4.70
N LYS A 591 -31.30 5.86 -3.92
CA LYS A 591 -32.62 5.20 -4.03
C LYS A 591 -33.31 5.48 -5.38
N ARG A 592 -33.05 6.65 -5.98
CA ARG A 592 -33.60 7.04 -7.30
C ARG A 592 -32.73 6.60 -8.48
N MET A 593 -31.46 6.29 -8.24
CA MET A 593 -30.55 5.85 -9.29
C MET A 593 -30.86 4.41 -9.71
N ARG A 594 -30.73 4.12 -11.02
CA ARG A 594 -30.80 2.76 -11.52
C ARG A 594 -29.64 1.95 -10.94
N ARG A 595 -29.88 0.67 -10.65
CA ARG A 595 -28.88 -0.25 -10.09
C ARG A 595 -27.60 -0.29 -10.91
N ASP A 596 -27.70 -0.19 -12.23
CA ASP A 596 -26.56 -0.16 -13.15
C ASP A 596 -25.69 1.11 -12.98
N THR A 597 -26.31 2.28 -12.78
CA THR A 597 -25.61 3.55 -12.52
C THR A 597 -24.88 3.51 -11.19
N VAL A 598 -25.51 2.96 -10.14
CA VAL A 598 -24.87 2.78 -8.83
C VAL A 598 -23.69 1.80 -8.93
N ARG A 599 -23.83 0.74 -9.72
CA ARG A 599 -22.77 -0.25 -9.99
C ARG A 599 -21.58 0.36 -10.73
N ARG A 600 -21.83 1.28 -11.67
CA ARG A 600 -20.79 2.07 -12.32
C ARG A 600 -20.07 3.03 -11.37
N LEU A 601 -20.77 3.60 -10.38
CA LEU A 601 -20.22 4.56 -9.42
C LEU A 601 -19.30 3.90 -8.36
N ALA A 602 -19.68 2.71 -7.89
CA ALA A 602 -19.04 2.03 -6.75
C ALA A 602 -18.22 0.77 -7.12
N GLY A 603 -18.28 0.30 -8.38
CA GLY A 603 -17.57 -0.89 -8.85
C GLY A 603 -18.00 -2.20 -8.16
N GLN A 604 -17.17 -3.24 -8.19
CA GLN A 604 -17.44 -4.53 -7.49
C GLN A 604 -17.43 -4.41 -5.95
N ARG A 605 -16.95 -3.31 -5.39
CA ARG A 605 -17.14 -2.96 -3.96
C ARG A 605 -18.61 -2.77 -3.62
N LEU A 606 -19.44 -2.37 -4.59
CA LEU A 606 -20.89 -2.23 -4.41
C LEU A 606 -21.49 -3.53 -3.90
N ASP A 607 -21.24 -4.65 -4.59
CA ASP A 607 -21.87 -5.93 -4.26
C ASP A 607 -21.47 -6.38 -2.84
N ARG A 608 -20.21 -6.16 -2.45
CA ARG A 608 -19.73 -6.40 -1.07
C ARG A 608 -20.37 -5.45 -0.05
N MET A 609 -20.35 -4.14 -0.27
CA MET A 609 -20.97 -3.15 0.62
C MET A 609 -22.48 -3.37 0.76
N VAL A 610 -23.15 -3.71 -0.35
CA VAL A 610 -24.57 -4.09 -0.40
C VAL A 610 -24.82 -5.28 0.51
N GLU A 611 -24.01 -6.33 0.40
CA GLU A 611 -24.15 -7.53 1.23
C GLU A 611 -23.99 -7.21 2.72
N VAL A 612 -22.95 -6.47 3.08
CA VAL A 612 -22.68 -6.05 4.47
C VAL A 612 -23.83 -5.21 5.02
N LEU A 613 -24.28 -4.20 4.27
CA LEU A 613 -25.34 -3.28 4.69
C LEU A 613 -26.70 -3.98 4.79
N LYS A 614 -27.01 -4.93 3.89
CA LYS A 614 -28.23 -5.75 3.97
C LYS A 614 -28.24 -6.60 5.24
N LYS A 615 -27.10 -7.21 5.59
CA LYS A 615 -27.01 -8.19 6.67
C LYS A 615 -26.88 -7.56 8.06
N HIS A 616 -26.14 -6.47 8.17
CA HIS A 616 -25.76 -5.88 9.46
C HIS A 616 -26.27 -4.45 9.69
N GLY A 617 -26.94 -3.86 8.69
CA GLY A 617 -27.75 -2.66 8.84
C GLY A 617 -27.05 -1.49 9.53
N LEU A 618 -27.54 -1.15 10.73
CA LEU A 618 -27.02 -0.08 11.58
C LEU A 618 -25.54 -0.25 11.95
N LEU A 619 -25.14 -1.46 12.37
CA LEU A 619 -23.78 -1.73 12.83
C LEU A 619 -22.76 -1.55 11.70
N ALA A 620 -23.09 -2.08 10.51
CA ALA A 620 -22.26 -1.94 9.31
C ALA A 620 -22.01 -0.47 8.96
N LEU A 621 -23.09 0.33 8.91
CA LEU A 621 -22.95 1.74 8.56
C LEU A 621 -22.15 2.52 9.62
N THR A 622 -22.36 2.22 10.90
CA THR A 622 -21.62 2.89 11.98
C THR A 622 -20.12 2.64 11.84
N LEU A 623 -19.74 1.40 11.54
CA LEU A 623 -18.33 1.02 11.36
C LEU A 623 -17.71 1.61 10.10
N LEU A 624 -18.45 1.64 8.97
CA LEU A 624 -18.01 2.31 7.75
C LEU A 624 -17.81 3.82 7.95
N ARG A 625 -18.58 4.47 8.82
CA ARG A 625 -18.43 5.90 9.13
C ARG A 625 -17.29 6.19 10.11
N LEU A 626 -16.98 5.25 11.00
CA LEU A 626 -15.85 5.35 11.93
C LEU A 626 -14.51 5.12 11.24
N VAL A 627 -14.47 4.20 10.27
CA VAL A 627 -13.26 3.85 9.53
C VAL A 627 -13.40 4.36 8.10
N PRO A 628 -12.64 5.39 7.69
CA PRO A 628 -12.81 6.05 6.38
C PRO A 628 -12.32 5.15 5.23
N MET A 629 -13.09 4.10 4.91
CA MET A 629 -12.79 3.09 3.89
C MET A 629 -13.25 3.52 2.48
N ALA A 630 -14.22 4.43 2.41
CA ALA A 630 -14.75 4.95 1.15
C ALA A 630 -15.18 6.43 1.29
N PRO A 631 -15.39 7.15 0.17
CA PRO A 631 -15.90 8.51 0.23
C PRO A 631 -17.32 8.57 0.80
N PHE A 632 -17.59 9.62 1.58
CA PHE A 632 -18.83 9.77 2.34
C PHE A 632 -20.10 9.66 1.47
N ALA A 633 -20.07 10.26 0.27
CA ALA A 633 -21.18 10.27 -0.68
C ALA A 633 -21.46 8.89 -1.28
N VAL A 634 -20.40 8.11 -1.56
CA VAL A 634 -20.53 6.75 -2.12
C VAL A 634 -21.27 5.86 -1.13
N GLU A 635 -20.87 5.86 0.14
CA GLU A 635 -21.54 5.05 1.18
C GLU A 635 -23.04 5.37 1.31
N GLY A 636 -23.40 6.67 1.23
CA GLY A 636 -24.81 7.10 1.27
C GLY A 636 -25.60 6.63 0.06
N ILE A 637 -25.07 6.80 -1.15
CA ILE A 637 -25.68 6.34 -2.40
C ILE A 637 -25.90 4.82 -2.37
N VAL A 638 -24.90 4.06 -1.92
CA VAL A 638 -25.01 2.59 -1.81
C VAL A 638 -26.09 2.20 -0.80
N ALA A 639 -26.12 2.82 0.38
CA ALA A 639 -27.16 2.56 1.36
C ALA A 639 -28.58 2.81 0.80
N GLY A 640 -28.72 3.86 -0.03
CA GLY A 640 -29.94 4.20 -0.76
C GLY A 640 -30.38 3.14 -1.76
N ALA A 641 -29.46 2.76 -2.65
CA ALA A 641 -29.70 1.78 -3.71
C ALA A 641 -30.10 0.40 -3.18
N VAL A 642 -29.65 0.07 -1.97
CA VAL A 642 -29.91 -1.20 -1.29
C VAL A 642 -31.24 -1.21 -0.53
N GLY A 643 -31.86 -0.04 -0.35
CA GLY A 643 -33.07 0.09 0.46
C GLY A 643 -32.81 -0.09 1.95
N LEU A 644 -31.64 0.34 2.45
CA LEU A 644 -31.35 0.33 3.88
C LEU A 644 -32.43 1.10 4.64
N LYS A 645 -32.85 0.63 5.83
CA LYS A 645 -33.82 1.36 6.65
C LYS A 645 -33.27 2.75 6.97
N LEU A 646 -34.05 3.80 6.72
CA LEU A 646 -33.60 5.19 6.90
C LEU A 646 -33.08 5.47 8.32
N TRP A 647 -33.67 4.84 9.34
CA TRP A 647 -33.20 5.01 10.72
C TRP A 647 -31.83 4.35 10.97
N HIS A 648 -31.49 3.25 10.26
CA HIS A 648 -30.12 2.71 10.29
C HIS A 648 -29.13 3.72 9.71
N LEU A 649 -29.53 4.41 8.64
CA LEU A 649 -28.73 5.47 8.03
C LEU A 649 -28.45 6.60 9.00
N VAL A 650 -29.51 7.14 9.58
CA VAL A 650 -29.48 8.30 10.47
C VAL A 650 -28.69 7.99 11.73
N VAL A 651 -29.05 6.93 12.45
CA VAL A 651 -28.41 6.58 13.72
C VAL A 651 -26.96 6.13 13.48
N GLY A 652 -26.71 5.32 12.44
CA GLY A 652 -25.36 4.84 12.16
C GLY A 652 -24.40 5.95 11.75
N THR A 653 -24.89 6.91 10.97
CA THR A 653 -24.11 8.11 10.61
C THR A 653 -23.88 9.01 11.82
N ALA A 654 -24.90 9.23 12.66
CA ALA A 654 -24.78 10.06 13.84
C ALA A 654 -23.75 9.49 14.84
N ILE A 655 -23.84 8.19 15.15
CA ILE A 655 -22.91 7.51 16.05
C ILE A 655 -21.49 7.49 15.44
N GLY A 656 -21.36 7.14 14.16
CA GLY A 656 -20.06 7.02 13.51
C GLY A 656 -19.34 8.35 13.33
N ALA A 657 -20.07 9.45 13.12
CA ALA A 657 -19.50 10.79 12.99
C ALA A 657 -19.23 11.48 14.34
N LEU A 658 -19.80 10.96 15.44
CA LEU A 658 -19.76 11.58 16.77
C LEU A 658 -18.33 11.88 17.25
N PRO A 659 -17.37 10.92 17.23
CA PRO A 659 -16.05 11.15 17.83
C PRO A 659 -15.27 12.24 17.09
N GLY A 660 -15.24 12.20 15.76
CA GLY A 660 -14.51 13.17 14.94
C GLY A 660 -15.12 14.57 14.99
N THR A 661 -16.46 14.65 15.03
CA THR A 661 -17.16 15.95 15.15
C THR A 661 -16.88 16.57 16.52
N LEU A 662 -16.95 15.78 17.59
CA LEU A 662 -16.70 16.26 18.96
C LEU A 662 -15.23 16.70 19.15
N ALA A 663 -14.27 15.96 18.59
CA ALA A 663 -12.86 16.35 18.57
C ALA A 663 -12.65 17.72 17.91
N THR A 664 -13.27 17.91 16.75
CA THR A 664 -13.18 19.17 15.99
C THR A 664 -13.85 20.32 16.72
N THR A 665 -14.99 20.08 17.37
CA THR A 665 -15.67 21.08 18.20
C THR A 665 -14.83 21.56 19.36
N VAL A 666 -14.18 20.64 20.07
CA VAL A 666 -13.34 21.00 21.24
C VAL A 666 -12.12 21.79 20.78
N LEU A 667 -11.43 21.34 19.72
CA LEU A 667 -10.32 22.09 19.15
C LEU A 667 -10.75 23.47 18.66
N GLY A 668 -11.91 23.57 18.02
CA GLY A 668 -12.46 24.83 17.53
C GLY A 668 -12.70 25.85 18.63
N GLY A 669 -13.34 25.44 19.73
CA GLY A 669 -13.55 26.31 20.90
C GLY A 669 -12.24 26.75 21.57
N GLN A 670 -11.18 25.94 21.51
CA GLN A 670 -9.86 26.32 22.03
C GLN A 670 -9.12 27.31 21.12
N ILE A 671 -9.27 27.16 19.80
CA ILE A 671 -8.75 28.12 18.82
C ILE A 671 -9.45 29.47 19.00
N GLU A 672 -10.77 29.49 19.16
CA GLU A 672 -11.55 30.71 19.44
C GLU A 672 -11.11 31.39 20.75
N SER A 673 -10.94 30.62 21.82
CA SER A 673 -10.42 31.13 23.11
C SER A 673 -9.03 31.75 22.96
N ALA A 674 -8.11 31.11 22.24
CA ALA A 674 -6.77 31.68 22.03
C ALA A 674 -6.78 32.94 21.17
N LEU A 675 -7.66 33.02 20.15
CA LEU A 675 -7.79 34.17 19.28
C LEU A 675 -8.45 35.38 19.95
N THR A 676 -9.25 35.16 21.00
CA THR A 676 -9.91 36.20 21.80
C THR A 676 -9.11 36.63 23.04
N GLY A 677 -7.84 36.20 23.13
CA GLY A 677 -6.94 36.53 24.24
C GLY A 677 -7.14 35.68 25.51
N GLY A 678 -7.98 34.65 25.44
CA GLY A 678 -8.20 33.66 26.49
C GLY A 678 -7.06 32.65 26.61
N ARG A 679 -6.99 31.94 27.75
CA ARG A 679 -6.00 30.90 27.97
C ARG A 679 -6.40 29.62 27.23
N PHE A 680 -5.47 29.08 26.44
CA PHE A 680 -5.65 27.78 25.80
C PHE A 680 -5.64 26.66 26.87
N ASN A 681 -6.75 25.95 26.99
CA ASN A 681 -6.95 24.90 27.99
C ASN A 681 -6.43 23.56 27.48
N TRP A 682 -5.11 23.36 27.62
CA TRP A 682 -4.43 22.12 27.28
C TRP A 682 -4.99 20.90 28.01
N TRP A 683 -5.60 21.06 29.20
CA TRP A 683 -6.23 19.96 29.93
C TRP A 683 -7.52 19.48 29.27
N LEU A 684 -8.32 20.39 28.70
CA LEU A 684 -9.52 20.02 27.96
C LEU A 684 -9.16 19.31 26.64
N VAL A 685 -8.16 19.82 25.91
CA VAL A 685 -7.65 19.16 24.69
C VAL A 685 -7.08 17.78 25.02
N GLY A 686 -6.24 17.71 26.07
CA GLY A 686 -5.67 16.46 26.57
C GLY A 686 -6.74 15.49 27.06
N GLY A 687 -7.79 15.97 27.73
CA GLY A 687 -8.91 15.18 28.21
C GLY A 687 -9.76 14.60 27.08
N VAL A 688 -10.02 15.38 26.02
CA VAL A 688 -10.74 14.88 24.83
C VAL A 688 -9.87 13.94 24.01
N ALA A 689 -8.58 14.22 23.87
CA ALA A 689 -7.63 13.27 23.28
C ALA A 689 -7.61 11.96 24.07
N LEU A 690 -7.55 12.02 25.41
CA LEU A 690 -7.61 10.86 26.29
C LEU A 690 -8.97 10.13 26.19
N ALA A 691 -10.09 10.85 26.09
CA ALA A 691 -11.41 10.25 25.94
C ALA A 691 -11.59 9.59 24.56
N LEU A 692 -11.03 10.17 23.50
CA LEU A 692 -10.98 9.54 22.18
C LEU A 692 -10.08 8.31 22.19
N LEU A 693 -8.90 8.38 22.80
CA LEU A 693 -7.99 7.25 22.99
C LEU A 693 -8.63 6.15 23.86
N ALA A 694 -9.34 6.53 24.93
CA ALA A 694 -10.07 5.62 25.80
C ALA A 694 -11.30 5.04 25.10
N GLY A 695 -11.97 5.79 24.24
CA GLY A 695 -13.07 5.35 23.40
C GLY A 695 -12.59 4.35 22.34
N VAL A 696 -11.50 4.66 21.64
CA VAL A 696 -10.81 3.73 20.73
C VAL A 696 -10.34 2.49 21.49
N TRP A 697 -9.75 2.65 22.68
CA TRP A 697 -9.33 1.53 23.54
C TRP A 697 -10.52 0.71 24.04
N TYR A 698 -11.64 1.34 24.39
CA TYR A 698 -12.86 0.67 24.85
C TYR A 698 -13.53 -0.06 23.70
N VAL A 699 -13.62 0.54 22.51
CA VAL A 699 -14.07 -0.11 21.29
C VAL A 699 -13.16 -1.31 20.99
N LYS A 700 -11.82 -1.14 21.03
CA LYS A 700 -10.83 -2.22 20.90
C LYS A 700 -11.01 -3.31 21.96
N ARG A 701 -11.28 -2.96 23.22
CA ARG A 701 -11.50 -3.89 24.33
C ARG A 701 -12.86 -4.57 24.22
N TRP A 702 -13.91 -3.87 23.82
CA TRP A 702 -15.23 -4.41 23.57
C TRP A 702 -15.17 -5.40 22.41
N PHE A 703 -14.50 -5.06 21.31
CA PHE A 703 -14.15 -6.00 20.23
C PHE A 703 -13.41 -7.22 20.75
N SER A 704 -12.39 -7.02 21.59
CA SER A 704 -11.62 -8.11 22.20
C SER A 704 -12.46 -8.98 23.15
N LYS A 705 -13.42 -8.39 23.87
CA LYS A 705 -14.30 -9.08 24.84
C LYS A 705 -15.43 -9.81 24.14
N MET A 706 -15.92 -9.27 23.03
CA MET A 706 -16.86 -9.93 22.12
C MET A 706 -16.21 -11.15 21.47
N ALA A 707 -14.94 -11.03 21.06
CA ALA A 707 -14.14 -12.17 20.63
C ALA A 707 -13.95 -13.23 21.75
N ARG A 708 -13.60 -12.82 22.97
CA ARG A 708 -13.44 -13.75 24.12
C ARG A 708 -14.73 -14.46 24.56
N ARG A 709 -15.90 -13.83 24.44
CA ARG A 709 -17.18 -14.48 24.75
C ARG A 709 -17.50 -15.62 23.78
N MET A 710 -16.90 -15.63 22.60
CA MET A 710 -17.02 -16.71 21.62
C MET A 710 -16.03 -17.86 21.87
N ASP A 711 -14.84 -17.59 22.44
CA ASP A 711 -13.92 -18.64 22.92
C ASP A 711 -14.55 -19.53 24.00
N VAL A 712 -15.36 -18.95 24.89
CA VAL A 712 -16.05 -19.71 25.96
C VAL A 712 -17.18 -20.59 25.41
N GLN A 713 -17.80 -20.23 24.29
CA GLN A 713 -18.84 -21.05 23.65
C GLN A 713 -18.27 -22.16 22.75
N ALA A 714 -17.07 -21.99 22.19
CA ALA A 714 -16.36 -23.04 21.45
C ALA A 714 -15.74 -24.10 22.37
N GLY A 715 -15.42 -23.77 23.62
CA GLY A 715 -14.90 -24.69 24.63
C GLY A 715 -15.95 -25.50 25.40
N SER A 716 -17.25 -25.27 25.17
CA SER A 716 -18.35 -25.89 25.92
C SER A 716 -19.20 -26.88 25.09
N GLN A 717 -18.72 -27.35 23.93
CA GLN A 717 -19.29 -28.55 23.32
C GLN A 717 -18.52 -29.77 23.87
N PRO A 718 -19.21 -30.75 24.49
CA PRO A 718 -18.57 -31.94 25.02
C PRO A 718 -17.88 -32.71 23.88
N ARG A 719 -16.68 -33.18 24.17
CA ARG A 719 -15.75 -33.90 23.27
C ARG A 719 -16.35 -35.14 22.63
#